data_AF-A0A164SES5-F1
#
_entry.id   AF-A0A164SES5-F1
#
_cell.length_a   1.000
_cell.length_b   1.000
_cell.length_c   1.000
_cell.angle_alpha   90.00
_cell.angle_beta   90.00
_cell.angle_gamma   90.00
#
_symmetry.space_group_name_H-M   'P 1'
#
loop_
_entity.id
_entity.type
_entity.pdbx_description
1 polymer ?
#
loop_
_entity_poly.entity_id
_entity_poly.type
_entity_poly.pdbx_seq_one_letter_code
_entity_poly.pdbx_strand_id
1 'polypeptide(L)'
;MLFRVTEIKSRDEMLEYLIVFVGKGKRARNIQVKDEHCARVFHETKASYFVALLESDRVRSLDQNESQHSAGMDVVEIILQRTSEEKYSKRVSEQAVDVELDNWLKRGTARLLAEFETASSPFNPEHENMDIMSRRIQNINTKIGKLADETLSEIFGIAIDLYRSESFFDAQFGWRLLLAICSRWRTILIDTASFWSTIWLDWSPELVQLFATRSRQHLLNILTHSAISPKDVRGTNAAKLIGSNTSRIRSLKVLWQGYYTEPPFDGFVGIRPLLEDGYYPGEQTSFYPHLNQATFVLRNSPDIIIETIEIQAPDLTHLHLENVLFSTGSWTFLNQLTDLHLKFELCLSSQDVVYILARIPQLKSCIIKTVYDGSPSSIFSTLSPGRIVMASLECFEINHLDWPSVRDVMSHLSIPATTSIKLVMTWLMEVGPADTRVVLAPVIAPRIQLYDTLELNDRIDRLLLKSTDRPGYLDISLYDWCQSEGDPVLVSMFEFISRSLLIVEHLLSLTLVDLPRDPDRRPSVFHGVFEALPNLLSLSVLRCEDASDVFVGFRSEVGILKCPRLTHVDLRNSYCPPEFLLEFVRNRRSRGARIQWLRMTEGTCSPSIAWDIRIEVGKLLEVPRDQPNVVYQWFNSSSSLRSRFWGDLLSGTEGEKNSRKFWVRLYRLYLMSLRDTLWWGLLSIYQLLASIKARGPPNPPPVTRATLRHSPFKRLDISQVFSDRPNGNLLLRRAHNFATGIGKLADETLSEIFGMVIEMHNTTESSAFGLQWRFLLFICSRWRTVIIETASFWSAIWFDWHPSLAQLFASRSRNHALKLHTILSISHKDVLCAHASELIASNASRITCLGIVWVGSGTEITEDGFPIRVTTLNKFMSQKQAASFPRLTEATFASRDLLRDEEILDVHAPELRHLHLQSVQLNAESWSVLTQLTDLRLECGGSLKNEDILYILEKVSHLRSCIIVTESDFLEGPIRPPSSPGRIDMKSLETLTIDQLDWPIIRDIVVHLIIPPTARVELVLRWEGEEEVDVIFAPLIAPRVQFQDTLKVTPETVTLTSRDEPGSFDVRVHEWCCHEDQYLTEAVLDFISDSPTIFQHLVVLILVKFPETPDDPQELLLQSAIRVLTNLREICVLRSEDADRVILAFKSERLLCPHLARLRLQDSLYSLDSLFEFVRDRRLRGAMIQRLEIDVGVDDHARVSLIRSEVGELVEA
;
A
#
# COMPACT_ATOMS: atom_id res chain seq x y z
N MET A 1 71.34 -24.89 -3.73
CA MET A 1 71.82 -23.80 -4.60
C MET A 1 70.76 -22.70 -4.53
N LEU A 2 71.01 -21.51 -3.98
CA LEU A 2 71.88 -20.41 -4.43
C LEU A 2 71.22 -19.48 -5.48
N PHE A 3 71.08 -18.21 -5.07
CA PHE A 3 70.63 -17.01 -5.81
C PHE A 3 69.18 -16.98 -6.35
N ARG A 4 68.45 -15.86 -6.49
CA ARG A 4 68.36 -14.49 -5.90
C ARG A 4 67.75 -13.59 -6.98
N VAL A 5 66.50 -13.17 -6.78
CA VAL A 5 65.88 -11.87 -7.16
C VAL A 5 66.14 -11.31 -8.57
N THR A 6 65.04 -11.10 -9.35
CA THR A 6 64.64 -9.75 -9.82
C THR A 6 63.16 -9.68 -10.25
N GLU A 7 62.64 -8.45 -10.18
CA GLU A 7 61.26 -7.97 -10.40
C GLU A 7 60.51 -8.48 -11.65
N ILE A 8 59.18 -8.65 -11.53
CA ILE A 8 58.20 -8.28 -12.55
C ILE A 8 57.14 -7.39 -11.87
N LYS A 9 56.61 -6.39 -12.60
CA LYS A 9 55.73 -5.33 -12.09
C LYS A 9 54.32 -5.46 -12.65
N SER A 10 53.34 -5.01 -11.86
CA SER A 10 51.90 -4.94 -12.15
C SER A 10 51.13 -6.26 -12.11
N ARG A 11 49.83 -6.14 -11.84
CA ARG A 11 48.88 -7.22 -11.51
C ARG A 11 48.17 -7.77 -12.75
N ASP A 12 48.34 -7.10 -13.89
CA ASP A 12 47.47 -7.23 -15.05
C ASP A 12 47.94 -8.32 -16.04
N GLU A 13 49.23 -8.70 -16.03
CA GLU A 13 49.74 -9.83 -16.83
C GLU A 13 49.36 -11.22 -16.26
N MET A 14 48.76 -11.30 -15.07
CA MET A 14 48.42 -12.58 -14.43
C MET A 14 47.05 -13.14 -14.85
N LEU A 15 46.19 -12.32 -15.47
CA LEU A 15 44.78 -12.67 -15.74
C LEU A 15 44.51 -13.25 -17.13
N GLU A 16 45.39 -13.05 -18.12
CA GLU A 16 45.21 -13.64 -19.47
C GLU A 16 45.65 -15.11 -19.58
N TYR A 17 46.31 -15.68 -18.57
CA TYR A 17 46.86 -17.06 -18.65
C TYR A 17 45.97 -18.17 -18.08
N LEU A 18 44.76 -17.86 -17.59
CA LEU A 18 43.88 -18.85 -16.92
C LEU A 18 42.56 -19.19 -17.64
N ILE A 19 42.37 -18.80 -18.91
CA ILE A 19 41.18 -19.18 -19.71
C ILE A 19 41.58 -19.77 -21.07
N VAL A 20 42.32 -20.89 -21.08
CA VAL A 20 42.24 -21.92 -22.13
C VAL A 20 42.65 -23.28 -21.54
N PHE A 21 41.71 -24.21 -21.28
CA PHE A 21 41.75 -25.59 -21.80
C PHE A 21 40.52 -26.42 -21.38
N VAL A 22 39.67 -26.74 -22.36
CA VAL A 22 38.88 -27.97 -22.51
C VAL A 22 37.88 -28.34 -21.40
N GLY A 23 36.60 -28.11 -21.71
CA GLY A 23 35.54 -29.02 -21.27
C GLY A 23 35.49 -30.27 -22.15
N LYS A 24 35.31 -31.45 -21.53
CA LYS A 24 34.59 -32.63 -22.04
C LYS A 24 34.57 -33.71 -20.95
N GLY A 25 33.40 -34.27 -20.66
CA GLY A 25 33.24 -35.16 -19.51
C GLY A 25 33.66 -36.62 -19.77
N LYS A 26 33.96 -37.34 -18.68
CA LYS A 26 33.56 -38.74 -18.38
C LYS A 26 34.33 -39.30 -17.17
N ARG A 27 33.58 -40.02 -16.31
CA ARG A 27 33.99 -41.03 -15.31
C ARG A 27 35.47 -41.47 -15.35
N ALA A 28 36.18 -41.38 -14.22
CA ALA A 28 36.60 -42.57 -13.43
C ALA A 28 37.40 -42.23 -12.15
N ARG A 29 36.91 -42.78 -11.01
CA ARG A 29 37.62 -43.39 -9.86
C ARG A 29 39.03 -42.91 -9.45
N ASN A 30 39.12 -42.59 -8.16
CA ASN A 30 40.18 -42.94 -7.18
C ASN A 30 41.64 -42.85 -7.62
N ILE A 31 42.35 -41.88 -7.05
CA ILE A 31 43.67 -42.06 -6.40
C ILE A 31 43.67 -41.16 -5.16
N GLN A 32 43.70 -41.76 -3.97
CA GLN A 32 44.20 -41.08 -2.75
C GLN A 32 45.73 -40.96 -2.87
N VAL A 33 46.35 -40.02 -2.14
CA VAL A 33 47.48 -40.25 -1.20
C VAL A 33 48.28 -38.96 -0.93
N LYS A 34 48.12 -38.47 0.32
CA LYS A 34 49.13 -37.92 1.24
C LYS A 34 49.53 -36.44 1.34
N ASP A 35 49.42 -36.02 2.60
CA ASP A 35 50.39 -35.29 3.43
C ASP A 35 50.50 -33.76 3.30
N GLU A 36 49.60 -33.15 4.07
CA GLU A 36 49.80 -31.96 4.92
C GLU A 36 51.27 -31.56 5.21
N HIS A 37 51.67 -30.36 4.76
CA HIS A 37 52.44 -29.44 5.62
C HIS A 37 52.46 -28.00 5.09
N CYS A 38 51.70 -27.10 5.74
CA CYS A 38 52.16 -25.81 6.26
C CYS A 38 50.97 -24.97 6.75
N ALA A 39 50.89 -24.74 8.05
CA ALA A 39 49.90 -23.87 8.67
C ALA A 39 50.43 -22.43 8.85
N ARG A 40 49.50 -21.47 8.93
CA ARG A 40 49.62 -20.12 9.53
C ARG A 40 50.76 -19.19 9.04
N VAL A 41 50.37 -18.08 8.38
CA VAL A 41 50.52 -16.72 8.95
C VAL A 41 49.39 -15.82 8.43
N PHE A 42 48.59 -15.25 9.34
CA PHE A 42 48.17 -13.84 9.46
C PHE A 42 46.80 -13.71 10.15
N HIS A 43 46.82 -13.12 11.34
CA HIS A 43 45.66 -12.57 12.02
C HIS A 43 46.05 -11.21 12.60
N GLU A 44 45.05 -10.36 12.80
CA GLU A 44 45.10 -9.08 13.53
C GLU A 44 45.89 -7.93 12.89
N THR A 45 45.18 -6.84 12.55
CA THR A 45 45.33 -5.58 13.30
C THR A 45 44.09 -4.67 13.16
N LYS A 46 43.45 -4.32 14.30
CA LYS A 46 42.93 -2.99 14.71
C LYS A 46 41.53 -2.97 15.36
N ALA A 47 41.53 -2.66 16.65
CA ALA A 47 40.59 -1.72 17.29
C ALA A 47 41.36 -0.36 17.50
N SER A 48 40.84 0.75 18.02
CA SER A 48 39.67 1.04 18.86
C SER A 48 39.31 2.55 18.80
N TYR A 49 38.20 2.97 19.44
CA TYR A 49 38.09 4.01 20.51
C TYR A 49 36.58 4.36 20.79
N PHE A 50 36.09 4.81 21.96
CA PHE A 50 36.35 4.47 23.38
C PHE A 50 35.26 5.13 24.30
N VAL A 51 35.24 4.78 25.60
CA VAL A 51 34.57 5.39 26.79
C VAL A 51 33.11 4.93 27.01
N ALA A 52 32.69 4.25 28.10
CA ALA A 52 33.07 4.23 29.53
C ALA A 52 32.64 2.88 30.22
N LEU A 53 32.74 2.53 31.52
CA LEU A 53 33.52 2.94 32.73
C LEU A 53 33.37 1.82 33.82
N LEU A 54 34.39 1.58 34.69
CA LEU A 54 34.36 0.85 36.01
C LEU A 54 33.95 -0.65 36.05
N GLU A 55 34.40 -1.52 36.98
CA GLU A 55 35.68 -1.71 37.71
C GLU A 55 35.67 -3.10 38.45
N SER A 56 36.81 -3.58 38.98
CA SER A 56 36.97 -4.66 40.00
C SER A 56 36.97 -6.18 39.64
N ASP A 57 38.13 -6.69 39.21
CA ASP A 57 38.92 -7.79 39.82
C ASP A 57 38.26 -8.94 40.65
N ARG A 58 38.42 -10.21 40.20
CA ARG A 58 39.21 -11.33 40.84
C ARG A 58 38.84 -12.72 40.25
N VAL A 59 39.73 -13.47 39.57
CA VAL A 59 40.93 -14.25 40.00
C VAL A 59 40.67 -15.75 40.29
N ARG A 60 41.24 -16.59 39.39
CA ARG A 60 41.82 -17.96 39.56
C ARG A 60 40.98 -19.27 39.52
N SER A 61 41.28 -20.03 38.46
CA SER A 61 41.81 -21.41 38.41
C SER A 61 40.94 -22.63 38.77
N LEU A 62 40.89 -23.63 37.87
CA LEU A 62 41.79 -24.80 37.94
C LEU A 62 41.79 -25.70 36.68
N ASP A 63 42.89 -26.43 36.58
CA ASP A 63 43.37 -27.48 35.68
C ASP A 63 42.44 -28.58 35.10
N GLN A 64 42.86 -29.04 33.91
CA GLN A 64 43.07 -30.44 33.47
C GLN A 64 41.99 -31.35 32.85
N ASN A 65 42.38 -31.80 31.64
CA ASN A 65 42.49 -33.19 31.15
C ASN A 65 41.35 -33.87 30.36
N GLU A 66 41.85 -34.70 29.43
CA GLU A 66 41.19 -35.78 28.68
C GLU A 66 40.07 -35.39 27.70
N SER A 67 39.81 -36.13 26.61
CA SER A 67 40.65 -36.71 25.53
C SER A 67 39.72 -37.54 24.63
N GLN A 68 40.01 -37.62 23.33
CA GLN A 68 39.39 -38.55 22.36
C GLN A 68 37.87 -38.41 22.12
N HIS A 69 37.50 -37.95 20.92
CA HIS A 69 37.08 -38.89 19.86
C HIS A 69 37.05 -38.21 18.49
N SER A 70 37.49 -38.94 17.46
CA SER A 70 37.45 -38.52 16.06
C SER A 70 36.73 -39.58 15.22
N ALA A 71 35.52 -39.28 14.74
CA ALA A 71 34.88 -39.90 13.57
C ALA A 71 33.56 -39.17 13.26
N GLY A 72 33.41 -38.56 12.09
CA GLY A 72 32.18 -37.84 11.74
C GLY A 72 32.31 -36.92 10.53
N MET A 73 32.63 -37.46 9.35
CA MET A 73 32.77 -36.70 8.10
C MET A 73 32.40 -37.57 6.89
N ASP A 74 31.18 -38.13 6.90
CA ASP A 74 30.63 -38.95 5.78
C ASP A 74 29.07 -38.94 5.70
N VAL A 75 28.38 -38.05 6.42
CA VAL A 75 26.88 -38.03 6.51
C VAL A 75 26.24 -36.85 5.75
N VAL A 76 26.98 -35.77 5.49
CA VAL A 76 26.44 -34.50 4.96
C VAL A 76 25.97 -34.61 3.50
N GLU A 77 26.55 -35.52 2.69
CA GLU A 77 26.24 -35.60 1.25
C GLU A 77 24.94 -36.39 0.93
N ILE A 78 24.36 -37.12 1.90
CA ILE A 78 23.12 -37.90 1.70
C ILE A 78 21.87 -37.12 2.17
N ILE A 79 22.00 -36.26 3.18
CA ILE A 79 20.87 -35.46 3.71
C ILE A 79 20.40 -34.40 2.71
N LEU A 80 21.33 -33.81 1.95
CA LEU A 80 21.04 -32.78 0.94
C LEU A 80 20.26 -33.29 -0.29
N GLN A 81 20.10 -34.61 -0.46
CA GLN A 81 19.36 -35.16 -1.60
C GLN A 81 17.87 -35.39 -1.30
N ARG A 82 17.51 -35.69 -0.04
CA ARG A 82 16.12 -36.02 0.36
C ARG A 82 15.23 -34.82 0.66
N THR A 83 15.78 -33.77 1.25
CA THR A 83 15.06 -32.50 1.51
C THR A 83 14.58 -31.80 0.22
N SER A 84 15.06 -32.23 -0.95
CA SER A 84 14.60 -31.73 -2.26
C SER A 84 13.26 -32.31 -2.74
N GLU A 85 12.84 -33.49 -2.24
CA GLU A 85 11.62 -34.17 -2.72
C GLU A 85 10.36 -33.76 -1.93
N GLU A 86 10.47 -33.43 -0.64
CA GLU A 86 9.32 -33.13 0.23
C GLU A 86 8.76 -31.71 0.06
N LYS A 87 9.59 -30.70 -0.26
CA LYS A 87 9.13 -29.33 -0.59
C LYS A 87 8.18 -29.27 -1.80
N TYR A 88 8.02 -30.36 -2.55
CA TYR A 88 7.10 -30.45 -3.68
C TYR A 88 5.62 -30.55 -3.27
N SER A 89 5.32 -31.11 -2.09
CA SER A 89 3.93 -31.40 -1.65
C SER A 89 3.17 -30.13 -1.20
N LYS A 90 3.86 -29.22 -0.49
CA LYS A 90 3.26 -28.00 0.10
C LYS A 90 2.78 -26.97 -0.94
N ARG A 91 3.24 -27.05 -2.19
CA ARG A 91 2.86 -26.14 -3.29
C ARG A 91 1.47 -26.39 -3.89
N VAL A 92 0.85 -27.54 -3.58
CA VAL A 92 -0.42 -27.95 -4.22
C VAL A 92 -1.63 -27.13 -3.74
N SER A 93 -1.58 -26.53 -2.54
CA SER A 93 -2.68 -25.71 -2.01
C SER A 93 -2.67 -24.27 -2.54
N GLU A 94 -1.51 -23.62 -2.64
CA GLU A 94 -1.40 -22.27 -3.23
C GLU A 94 -1.71 -22.29 -4.73
N GLN A 95 -1.26 -23.33 -5.43
CA GLN A 95 -1.65 -23.56 -6.83
C GLN A 95 -3.16 -23.67 -7.03
N ALA A 96 -3.95 -24.07 -6.03
CA ALA A 96 -5.40 -24.20 -6.20
C ALA A 96 -6.10 -22.84 -6.40
N VAL A 97 -5.65 -21.79 -5.71
CA VAL A 97 -6.21 -20.43 -5.83
C VAL A 97 -5.80 -19.79 -7.16
N ASP A 98 -4.52 -19.92 -7.53
CA ASP A 98 -4.02 -19.43 -8.83
C ASP A 98 -4.68 -20.18 -10.00
N VAL A 99 -4.91 -21.49 -9.88
CA VAL A 99 -5.62 -22.30 -10.89
C VAL A 99 -7.09 -21.90 -11.00
N GLU A 100 -7.77 -21.49 -9.92
CA GLU A 100 -9.15 -21.01 -10.03
C GLU A 100 -9.23 -19.63 -10.71
N LEU A 101 -8.30 -18.71 -10.40
CA LEU A 101 -8.16 -17.41 -11.05
C LEU A 101 -7.80 -17.55 -12.55
N ASP A 102 -6.85 -18.42 -12.88
CA ASP A 102 -6.48 -18.75 -14.26
C ASP A 102 -7.63 -19.42 -15.02
N ASN A 103 -8.38 -20.33 -14.39
CA ASN A 103 -9.60 -20.91 -14.99
C ASN A 103 -10.72 -19.89 -15.18
N TRP A 104 -10.81 -18.84 -14.34
CA TRP A 104 -11.72 -17.72 -14.55
C TRP A 104 -11.28 -16.86 -15.75
N LEU A 105 -9.99 -16.48 -15.80
CA LEU A 105 -9.40 -15.74 -16.92
C LEU A 105 -9.53 -16.50 -18.26
N LYS A 106 -9.23 -17.79 -18.29
CA LYS A 106 -9.40 -18.67 -19.47
C LYS A 106 -10.84 -18.74 -19.95
N ARG A 107 -11.84 -18.77 -19.04
CA ARG A 107 -13.27 -18.75 -19.41
C ARG A 107 -13.71 -17.39 -19.99
N GLY A 108 -13.22 -16.29 -19.43
CA GLY A 108 -13.42 -14.94 -20.00
C GLY A 108 -12.80 -14.81 -21.40
N THR A 109 -11.55 -15.26 -21.52
CA THR A 109 -10.74 -15.23 -22.75
C THR A 109 -11.33 -16.09 -23.86
N ALA A 110 -11.67 -17.36 -23.59
CA ALA A 110 -12.28 -18.24 -24.57
C ALA A 110 -13.60 -17.68 -25.13
N ARG A 111 -14.38 -16.98 -24.30
CA ARG A 111 -15.58 -16.27 -24.74
C ARG A 111 -15.27 -15.05 -25.59
N LEU A 112 -14.27 -14.23 -25.22
CA LEU A 112 -13.83 -13.10 -26.02
C LEU A 112 -13.34 -13.56 -27.40
N LEU A 113 -12.50 -14.60 -27.46
CA LEU A 113 -12.06 -15.23 -28.71
C LEU A 113 -13.25 -15.72 -29.54
N ALA A 114 -14.20 -16.44 -28.93
CA ALA A 114 -15.40 -16.88 -29.63
C ALA A 114 -16.25 -15.71 -30.17
N GLU A 115 -16.33 -14.58 -29.46
CA GLU A 115 -17.01 -13.37 -29.95
C GLU A 115 -16.24 -12.70 -31.12
N PHE A 116 -14.91 -12.77 -31.15
CA PHE A 116 -14.09 -12.33 -32.30
C PHE A 116 -14.15 -13.30 -33.50
N GLU A 117 -14.18 -14.61 -33.25
CA GLU A 117 -14.21 -15.66 -34.28
C GLU A 117 -15.60 -15.80 -34.93
N THR A 118 -16.67 -15.86 -34.13
CA THR A 118 -18.04 -15.92 -34.67
C THR A 118 -18.41 -14.68 -35.49
N ALA A 119 -17.82 -13.52 -35.19
CA ALA A 119 -17.96 -12.31 -35.99
C ALA A 119 -17.30 -12.38 -37.39
N SER A 120 -16.55 -13.45 -37.69
CA SER A 120 -15.88 -13.69 -38.98
C SER A 120 -16.68 -14.63 -39.91
N SER A 121 -17.81 -15.17 -39.46
CA SER A 121 -18.64 -16.10 -40.25
C SER A 121 -19.58 -15.38 -41.24
N PRO A 122 -19.69 -15.84 -42.50
CA PRO A 122 -20.62 -15.25 -43.48
C PRO A 122 -22.10 -15.54 -43.12
N PHE A 123 -22.87 -14.46 -42.95
CA PHE A 123 -24.31 -14.52 -42.62
C PHE A 123 -25.15 -15.11 -43.76
N ASN A 124 -26.03 -16.08 -43.45
CA ASN A 124 -26.92 -16.73 -44.42
C ASN A 124 -28.19 -15.88 -44.68
N PRO A 125 -28.49 -15.43 -45.93
CA PRO A 125 -29.28 -14.20 -46.12
C PRO A 125 -30.80 -14.34 -46.38
N GLU A 126 -31.39 -15.55 -46.43
CA GLU A 126 -32.60 -15.74 -47.26
C GLU A 126 -33.97 -15.29 -46.67
N HIS A 127 -34.10 -14.89 -45.39
CA HIS A 127 -35.39 -14.39 -44.87
C HIS A 127 -35.37 -13.13 -43.96
N GLU A 128 -34.20 -12.59 -43.58
CA GLU A 128 -34.12 -11.40 -42.70
C GLU A 128 -33.92 -10.06 -43.45
N ASN A 129 -33.88 -10.09 -44.79
CA ASN A 129 -33.19 -9.08 -45.58
C ASN A 129 -33.76 -7.65 -45.47
N MET A 130 -35.08 -7.44 -45.52
CA MET A 130 -35.65 -6.09 -45.64
C MET A 130 -35.39 -5.19 -44.42
N ASP A 131 -35.56 -5.68 -43.19
CA ASP A 131 -35.42 -4.85 -41.98
C ASP A 131 -33.94 -4.59 -41.64
N ILE A 132 -33.05 -5.54 -41.97
CA ILE A 132 -31.59 -5.35 -41.93
C ILE A 132 -31.16 -4.33 -42.99
N MET A 133 -31.67 -4.41 -44.21
CA MET A 133 -31.36 -3.46 -45.28
C MET A 133 -31.87 -2.05 -44.94
N SER A 134 -33.08 -1.91 -44.39
CA SER A 134 -33.60 -0.62 -43.92
C SER A 134 -32.76 0.00 -42.81
N ARG A 135 -32.32 -0.79 -41.80
CA ARG A 135 -31.41 -0.29 -40.76
C ARG A 135 -30.02 0.05 -41.30
N ARG A 136 -29.49 -0.72 -42.26
CA ARG A 136 -28.24 -0.41 -42.96
C ARG A 136 -28.36 0.92 -43.73
N ILE A 137 -29.42 1.09 -44.52
CA ILE A 137 -29.72 2.34 -45.25
C ILE A 137 -29.90 3.51 -44.28
N GLN A 138 -30.59 3.32 -43.16
CA GLN A 138 -30.75 4.37 -42.14
C GLN A 138 -29.41 4.76 -41.52
N ASN A 139 -28.58 3.79 -41.14
CA ASN A 139 -27.25 4.02 -40.59
C ASN A 139 -26.33 4.74 -41.59
N ILE A 140 -26.28 4.29 -42.85
CA ILE A 140 -25.56 4.94 -43.96
C ILE A 140 -26.05 6.38 -44.16
N ASN A 141 -27.34 6.65 -43.97
CA ASN A 141 -27.90 7.99 -44.12
C ASN A 141 -27.66 8.93 -42.91
N THR A 142 -27.21 8.42 -41.77
CA THR A 142 -26.75 9.30 -40.67
C THR A 142 -25.51 10.09 -41.09
N LYS A 143 -25.28 11.27 -40.48
CA LYS A 143 -24.06 12.06 -40.75
C LYS A 143 -22.78 11.25 -40.53
N ILE A 144 -22.78 10.37 -39.53
CA ILE A 144 -21.67 9.47 -39.17
C ILE A 144 -21.50 8.35 -40.21
N GLY A 145 -22.59 7.76 -40.70
CA GLY A 145 -22.54 6.72 -41.74
C GLY A 145 -22.10 7.20 -43.12
N LYS A 146 -22.04 8.52 -43.34
CA LYS A 146 -21.52 9.17 -44.55
C LYS A 146 -20.04 9.59 -44.46
N LEU A 147 -19.41 9.48 -43.29
CA LEU A 147 -17.97 9.72 -43.15
C LEU A 147 -17.19 8.68 -43.98
N ALA A 148 -16.00 9.05 -44.45
CA ALA A 148 -15.08 8.13 -45.13
C ALA A 148 -14.46 7.13 -44.12
N ASP A 149 -13.92 6.01 -44.60
CA ASP A 149 -13.34 4.98 -43.71
C ASP A 149 -12.11 5.52 -42.98
N GLU A 150 -11.34 6.40 -43.63
CA GLU A 150 -10.19 7.11 -43.09
C GLU A 150 -10.58 8.03 -41.93
N THR A 151 -11.65 8.83 -42.09
CA THR A 151 -12.17 9.72 -41.04
C THR A 151 -12.75 8.93 -39.87
N LEU A 152 -13.42 7.80 -40.14
CA LEU A 152 -13.90 6.91 -39.08
C LEU A 152 -12.72 6.28 -38.33
N SER A 153 -11.67 5.88 -39.05
CA SER A 153 -10.44 5.35 -38.47
C SER A 153 -9.74 6.38 -37.56
N GLU A 154 -9.63 7.64 -37.98
CA GLU A 154 -9.10 8.72 -37.14
C GLU A 154 -9.92 8.92 -35.86
N ILE A 155 -11.26 8.95 -35.97
CA ILE A 155 -12.17 9.05 -34.82
C ILE A 155 -12.02 7.84 -33.88
N PHE A 156 -11.85 6.63 -34.44
CA PHE A 156 -11.63 5.43 -33.63
C PHE A 156 -10.26 5.45 -32.96
N GLY A 157 -9.21 5.96 -33.60
CA GLY A 157 -7.90 6.17 -32.98
C GLY A 157 -8.02 7.01 -31.72
N ILE A 158 -8.63 8.19 -31.82
CA ILE A 158 -8.88 9.08 -30.67
C ILE A 158 -9.71 8.38 -29.58
N ALA A 159 -10.76 7.65 -29.96
CA ALA A 159 -11.59 6.93 -28.99
C ALA A 159 -10.83 5.79 -28.28
N ILE A 160 -10.03 5.02 -29.03
CA ILE A 160 -9.22 3.91 -28.52
C ILE A 160 -8.12 4.46 -27.60
N ASP A 161 -7.46 5.56 -27.97
CA ASP A 161 -6.42 6.17 -27.15
C ASP A 161 -6.97 6.79 -25.86
N LEU A 162 -8.21 7.31 -25.86
CA LEU A 162 -8.93 7.67 -24.63
C LEU A 162 -9.11 6.45 -23.73
N TYR A 163 -9.65 5.34 -24.24
CA TYR A 163 -9.81 4.10 -23.45
C TYR A 163 -8.47 3.52 -22.96
N ARG A 164 -7.39 3.61 -23.76
CA ARG A 164 -6.03 3.19 -23.36
C ARG A 164 -5.41 4.06 -22.27
N SER A 165 -5.86 5.32 -22.12
CA SER A 165 -5.37 6.24 -21.09
C SER A 165 -5.97 5.99 -19.70
N GLU A 166 -7.02 5.16 -19.60
CA GLU A 166 -7.64 4.83 -18.33
C GLU A 166 -6.82 3.78 -17.55
N SER A 167 -6.66 4.03 -16.24
CA SER A 167 -5.81 3.23 -15.35
C SER A 167 -6.35 1.84 -15.03
N PHE A 168 -7.61 1.54 -15.35
CA PHE A 168 -8.28 0.30 -14.97
C PHE A 168 -8.33 -0.70 -16.14
N PHE A 169 -7.92 -1.94 -15.86
CA PHE A 169 -7.79 -3.04 -16.84
C PHE A 169 -9.04 -3.24 -17.71
N ASP A 170 -10.23 -3.28 -17.12
CA ASP A 170 -11.49 -3.49 -17.85
C ASP A 170 -11.84 -2.34 -18.80
N ALA A 171 -11.49 -1.10 -18.43
CA ALA A 171 -11.76 0.09 -19.24
C ALA A 171 -10.88 0.15 -20.50
N GLN A 172 -9.68 -0.41 -20.46
CA GLN A 172 -8.74 -0.45 -21.60
C GLN A 172 -9.28 -1.28 -22.77
N PHE A 173 -10.16 -2.26 -22.50
CA PHE A 173 -10.91 -2.99 -23.52
C PHE A 173 -12.24 -2.34 -23.89
N GLY A 174 -12.64 -1.23 -23.26
CA GLY A 174 -13.90 -0.53 -23.50
C GLY A 174 -14.13 -0.19 -24.98
N TRP A 175 -13.09 0.09 -25.76
CA TRP A 175 -13.21 0.36 -27.20
C TRP A 175 -13.76 -0.83 -28.02
N ARG A 176 -13.69 -2.08 -27.52
CA ARG A 176 -14.29 -3.27 -28.18
C ARG A 176 -15.78 -3.08 -28.46
N LEU A 177 -16.42 -2.24 -27.66
CA LEU A 177 -17.81 -1.81 -27.77
C LEU A 177 -18.15 -1.10 -29.08
N LEU A 178 -17.14 -0.64 -29.84
CA LEU A 178 -17.27 -0.09 -31.20
C LEU A 178 -17.47 -1.21 -32.25
N LEU A 179 -16.89 -2.39 -32.05
CA LEU A 179 -17.04 -3.59 -32.92
C LEU A 179 -18.50 -4.10 -32.94
N ALA A 180 -19.27 -3.80 -31.89
CA ALA A 180 -20.67 -4.21 -31.77
C ALA A 180 -21.65 -3.29 -32.53
N ILE A 181 -21.22 -2.09 -32.97
CA ILE A 181 -22.14 -1.05 -33.47
C ILE A 181 -22.67 -1.35 -34.88
N CYS A 182 -21.78 -1.61 -35.84
CA CYS A 182 -22.17 -2.08 -37.18
C CYS A 182 -21.03 -2.83 -37.88
N SER A 183 -21.34 -3.56 -38.95
CA SER A 183 -20.35 -4.33 -39.71
C SER A 183 -19.24 -3.46 -40.30
N ARG A 184 -19.56 -2.27 -40.84
CA ARG A 184 -18.56 -1.34 -41.41
C ARG A 184 -17.55 -0.90 -40.34
N TRP A 185 -18.03 -0.48 -39.17
CA TRP A 185 -17.16 -0.08 -38.05
C TRP A 185 -16.27 -1.23 -37.61
N ARG A 186 -16.82 -2.44 -37.52
CA ARG A 186 -16.07 -3.66 -37.22
C ARG A 186 -14.98 -3.94 -38.26
N THR A 187 -15.28 -3.84 -39.55
CA THR A 187 -14.29 -4.02 -40.63
C THR A 187 -13.15 -3.02 -40.51
N ILE A 188 -13.45 -1.72 -40.41
CA ILE A 188 -12.42 -0.66 -40.23
C ILE A 188 -11.53 -0.96 -39.02
N LEU A 189 -12.12 -1.32 -37.88
CA LEU A 189 -11.41 -1.65 -36.65
C LEU A 189 -10.55 -2.92 -36.77
N ILE A 190 -11.06 -3.95 -37.44
CA ILE A 190 -10.36 -5.23 -37.68
C ILE A 190 -9.19 -5.07 -38.65
N ASP A 191 -9.34 -4.28 -39.69
CA ASP A 191 -8.35 -4.14 -40.76
C ASP A 191 -7.30 -3.07 -40.50
N THR A 192 -7.56 -2.15 -39.57
CA THR A 192 -6.62 -1.10 -39.18
C THR A 192 -5.65 -1.62 -38.11
N ALA A 193 -4.47 -2.05 -38.55
CA ALA A 193 -3.47 -2.71 -37.70
C ALA A 193 -2.97 -1.89 -36.50
N SER A 194 -2.98 -0.56 -36.57
CA SER A 194 -2.55 0.35 -35.49
C SER A 194 -3.48 0.35 -34.26
N PHE A 195 -4.70 -0.16 -34.37
CA PHE A 195 -5.57 -0.36 -33.20
C PHE A 195 -5.16 -1.57 -32.36
N TRP A 196 -4.38 -2.49 -32.93
CA TRP A 196 -3.95 -3.75 -32.32
C TRP A 196 -2.48 -3.75 -31.88
N SER A 197 -1.76 -2.63 -32.05
CA SER A 197 -0.33 -2.56 -31.76
C SER A 197 0.03 -2.31 -30.30
N THR A 198 -0.89 -1.79 -29.49
CA THR A 198 -0.69 -1.69 -28.04
C THR A 198 -1.13 -3.00 -27.40
N ILE A 199 -0.17 -3.72 -26.82
CA ILE A 199 -0.35 -5.04 -26.22
C ILE A 199 0.06 -4.95 -24.75
N TRP A 200 -0.82 -5.37 -23.85
CA TRP A 200 -0.47 -5.51 -22.44
C TRP A 200 -0.13 -6.97 -22.16
N LEU A 201 0.99 -7.21 -21.49
CA LEU A 201 1.50 -8.56 -21.20
C LEU A 201 0.73 -9.25 -20.06
N ASP A 202 -0.01 -8.48 -19.25
CA ASP A 202 -0.88 -9.01 -18.20
C ASP A 202 -2.12 -9.72 -18.77
N TRP A 203 -2.42 -9.52 -20.05
CA TRP A 203 -3.51 -10.19 -20.77
C TRP A 203 -3.22 -11.69 -20.94
N SER A 204 -4.29 -12.48 -21.03
CA SER A 204 -4.22 -13.90 -21.39
C SER A 204 -3.41 -14.13 -22.68
N PRO A 205 -2.58 -15.19 -22.79
CA PRO A 205 -1.70 -15.43 -23.95
C PRO A 205 -2.40 -15.41 -25.30
N GLU A 206 -3.66 -15.83 -25.37
CA GLU A 206 -4.45 -15.87 -26.60
C GLU A 206 -4.89 -14.47 -27.07
N LEU A 207 -5.19 -13.55 -26.16
CA LEU A 207 -5.44 -12.13 -26.49
C LEU A 207 -4.16 -11.44 -26.92
N VAL A 208 -3.04 -11.71 -26.24
CA VAL A 208 -1.70 -11.26 -26.64
C VAL A 208 -1.38 -11.72 -28.06
N GLN A 209 -1.58 -13.01 -28.37
CA GLN A 209 -1.37 -13.57 -29.70
C GLN A 209 -2.35 -12.99 -30.74
N LEU A 210 -3.62 -12.77 -30.39
CA LEU A 210 -4.60 -12.14 -31.26
C LEU A 210 -4.18 -10.72 -31.66
N PHE A 211 -3.79 -9.88 -30.70
CA PHE A 211 -3.32 -8.52 -30.97
C PHE A 211 -2.02 -8.53 -31.77
N ALA A 212 -1.04 -9.35 -31.39
CA ALA A 212 0.20 -9.53 -32.14
C ALA A 212 -0.07 -9.91 -33.61
N THR A 213 -1.01 -10.84 -33.85
CA THR A 213 -1.41 -11.25 -35.21
C THR A 213 -2.13 -10.13 -35.97
N ARG A 214 -3.07 -9.42 -35.33
CA ARG A 214 -3.86 -8.35 -35.96
C ARG A 214 -3.05 -7.07 -36.21
N SER A 215 -1.98 -6.84 -35.44
CA SER A 215 -1.01 -5.77 -35.67
C SER A 215 -0.21 -5.92 -36.98
N ARG A 216 -0.23 -7.10 -37.61
CA ARG A 216 0.44 -7.44 -38.89
C ARG A 216 1.94 -7.13 -38.90
N GLN A 217 2.32 -5.95 -39.41
CA GLN A 217 3.69 -5.45 -39.50
C GLN A 217 3.84 -4.05 -38.86
N HIS A 218 2.80 -3.56 -38.17
CA HIS A 218 2.84 -2.26 -37.50
C HIS A 218 3.78 -2.29 -36.29
N LEU A 219 4.33 -1.13 -35.91
CA LEU A 219 5.19 -1.04 -34.72
C LEU A 219 4.36 -1.25 -33.44
N LEU A 220 4.92 -1.97 -32.47
CA LEU A 220 4.27 -2.39 -31.23
C LEU A 220 4.61 -1.49 -30.04
N ASN A 221 3.62 -1.30 -29.17
CA ASN A 221 3.80 -0.72 -27.84
C ASN A 221 3.45 -1.82 -26.83
N ILE A 222 4.46 -2.39 -26.17
CA ILE A 222 4.29 -3.47 -25.19
C ILE A 222 4.32 -2.87 -23.78
N LEU A 223 3.29 -3.14 -22.98
CA LEU A 223 3.08 -2.55 -21.66
C LEU A 223 2.82 -3.62 -20.60
N THR A 224 3.02 -3.27 -19.32
CA THR A 224 2.45 -3.99 -18.18
C THR A 224 1.78 -3.03 -17.20
N HIS A 225 0.74 -3.51 -16.53
CA HIS A 225 0.00 -2.84 -15.46
C HIS A 225 0.34 -3.44 -14.10
N SER A 226 0.38 -4.77 -14.03
CA SER A 226 0.92 -5.51 -12.89
C SER A 226 2.40 -5.80 -13.10
N ALA A 227 3.07 -6.15 -12.01
CA ALA A 227 4.44 -6.65 -12.05
C ALA A 227 4.41 -8.13 -12.44
N ILE A 228 5.13 -8.51 -13.50
CA ILE A 228 5.16 -9.88 -14.01
C ILE A 228 6.13 -10.72 -13.17
N SER A 229 5.71 -11.94 -12.83
CA SER A 229 6.57 -12.95 -12.18
C SER A 229 7.20 -13.88 -13.23
N PRO A 230 8.48 -14.29 -13.06
CA PRO A 230 9.09 -15.34 -13.88
C PRO A 230 8.42 -16.71 -13.72
N LYS A 231 7.75 -16.96 -12.59
CA LYS A 231 7.05 -18.24 -12.32
C LYS A 231 5.69 -18.31 -13.00
N ASP A 232 5.13 -17.18 -13.45
CA ASP A 232 3.86 -17.14 -14.15
C ASP A 232 4.06 -17.60 -15.61
N VAL A 233 3.10 -18.38 -16.13
CA VAL A 233 2.93 -18.69 -17.56
C VAL A 233 2.92 -17.40 -18.41
N ARG A 234 2.49 -16.27 -17.84
CA ARG A 234 2.60 -14.94 -18.45
C ARG A 234 4.05 -14.50 -18.69
N GLY A 235 4.98 -14.79 -17.78
CA GLY A 235 6.40 -14.46 -17.93
C GLY A 235 7.02 -15.11 -19.17
N THR A 236 6.84 -16.42 -19.34
CA THR A 236 7.32 -17.16 -20.52
C THR A 236 6.65 -16.69 -21.82
N ASN A 237 5.35 -16.40 -21.79
CA ASN A 237 4.64 -15.90 -22.97
C ASN A 237 5.04 -14.45 -23.32
N ALA A 238 5.34 -13.63 -22.33
CA ALA A 238 5.87 -12.29 -22.51
C ALA A 238 7.28 -12.32 -23.12
N ALA A 239 8.18 -13.16 -22.59
CA ALA A 239 9.52 -13.36 -23.14
C ALA A 239 9.46 -13.79 -24.62
N LYS A 240 8.59 -14.77 -24.92
CA LYS A 240 8.34 -15.25 -26.27
C LYS A 240 7.76 -14.16 -27.18
N LEU A 241 6.83 -13.34 -26.71
CA LEU A 241 6.26 -12.24 -27.48
C LEU A 241 7.33 -11.19 -27.80
N ILE A 242 8.09 -10.76 -26.79
CA ILE A 242 9.15 -9.75 -26.92
C ILE A 242 10.21 -10.25 -27.89
N GLY A 243 10.78 -11.43 -27.64
CA GLY A 243 11.79 -12.06 -28.50
C GLY A 243 11.32 -12.30 -29.95
N SER A 244 10.05 -12.65 -30.15
CA SER A 244 9.48 -12.84 -31.51
C SER A 244 9.19 -11.53 -32.26
N ASN A 245 9.24 -10.37 -31.59
CA ASN A 245 8.84 -9.07 -32.18
C ASN A 245 9.87 -7.95 -31.98
N THR A 246 11.11 -8.25 -31.54
CA THR A 246 12.18 -7.27 -31.29
C THR A 246 12.34 -6.23 -32.41
N SER A 247 12.28 -6.68 -33.67
CA SER A 247 12.36 -5.84 -34.88
C SER A 247 11.21 -4.86 -35.11
N ARG A 248 10.13 -4.94 -34.31
CA ARG A 248 8.90 -4.13 -34.44
C ARG A 248 8.50 -3.42 -33.15
N ILE A 249 9.14 -3.70 -32.02
CA ILE A 249 8.82 -3.03 -30.76
C ILE A 249 9.33 -1.59 -30.83
N ARG A 250 8.42 -0.63 -30.63
CA ARG A 250 8.69 0.81 -30.55
C ARG A 250 8.74 1.29 -29.11
N SER A 251 7.82 0.83 -28.28
CA SER A 251 7.77 1.17 -26.87
C SER A 251 7.67 -0.10 -26.03
N LEU A 252 8.46 -0.18 -24.96
CA LEU A 252 8.48 -1.32 -24.04
C LEU A 252 8.44 -0.81 -22.60
N LYS A 253 7.34 -1.04 -21.89
CA LYS A 253 7.21 -0.80 -20.46
C LYS A 253 6.98 -2.12 -19.75
N VAL A 254 7.93 -2.53 -18.91
CA VAL A 254 7.86 -3.74 -18.09
C VAL A 254 7.96 -3.37 -16.62
N LEU A 255 6.92 -3.73 -15.86
CA LEU A 255 7.00 -3.87 -14.42
C LEU A 255 7.27 -5.36 -14.13
N TRP A 256 8.27 -5.64 -13.31
CA TRP A 256 8.73 -6.98 -12.94
C TRP A 256 8.67 -7.13 -11.43
N GLN A 257 8.24 -8.28 -10.94
CA GLN A 257 8.26 -8.59 -9.51
C GLN A 257 9.42 -9.53 -9.24
N GLY A 258 10.40 -9.05 -8.47
CA GLY A 258 11.46 -9.90 -7.93
C GLY A 258 10.85 -10.92 -6.97
N TYR A 259 11.39 -12.13 -6.98
CA TYR A 259 11.11 -13.13 -5.96
C TYR A 259 12.40 -13.85 -5.63
N TYR A 260 12.73 -13.93 -4.35
CA TYR A 260 13.68 -14.92 -3.87
C TYR A 260 13.02 -16.29 -4.02
N THR A 261 13.64 -17.16 -4.80
CA THR A 261 13.39 -18.59 -4.66
C THR A 261 14.15 -19.06 -3.44
N GLU A 262 13.45 -19.63 -2.46
CA GLU A 262 14.11 -20.47 -1.47
C GLU A 262 15.02 -21.51 -2.18
N PRO A 263 16.18 -21.85 -1.60
CA PRO A 263 17.05 -22.91 -2.14
C PRO A 263 16.24 -24.21 -2.34
N PRO A 264 16.51 -24.98 -3.41
CA PRO A 264 17.82 -25.13 -4.06
C PRO A 264 18.01 -24.37 -5.39
N PHE A 265 17.11 -23.43 -5.74
CA PHE A 265 17.33 -22.58 -6.91
C PHE A 265 18.15 -21.35 -6.51
N ASP A 266 19.49 -21.51 -6.49
CA ASP A 266 20.49 -20.50 -6.16
C ASP A 266 20.59 -19.37 -7.21
N GLY A 267 19.48 -18.70 -7.48
CA GLY A 267 19.42 -17.64 -8.48
C GLY A 267 18.15 -16.82 -8.38
N PHE A 268 18.32 -15.52 -8.14
CA PHE A 268 17.31 -14.51 -8.43
C PHE A 268 16.91 -14.64 -9.92
N VAL A 269 15.69 -15.10 -10.18
CA VAL A 269 15.16 -15.16 -11.56
C VAL A 269 14.72 -13.76 -11.95
N GLY A 270 15.69 -12.98 -12.41
CA GLY A 270 15.48 -11.59 -12.76
C GLY A 270 14.75 -11.38 -14.09
N ILE A 271 14.77 -10.15 -14.57
CA ILE A 271 14.19 -9.73 -15.84
C ILE A 271 15.05 -10.16 -17.04
N ARG A 272 16.30 -10.61 -16.84
CA ARG A 272 17.22 -11.03 -17.90
C ARG A 272 16.64 -12.15 -18.79
N PRO A 273 16.08 -13.26 -18.28
CA PRO A 273 15.31 -14.24 -19.07
C PRO A 273 14.19 -13.64 -19.93
N LEU A 274 13.50 -12.57 -19.49
CA LEU A 274 12.44 -11.93 -20.27
C LEU A 274 12.98 -11.31 -21.58
N LEU A 275 14.23 -10.85 -21.56
CA LEU A 275 14.87 -10.09 -22.63
C LEU A 275 15.89 -10.91 -23.44
N GLU A 276 16.46 -11.96 -22.84
CA GLU A 276 17.55 -12.77 -23.42
C GLU A 276 17.11 -14.22 -23.76
N ASP A 277 16.36 -14.93 -22.91
CA ASP A 277 15.96 -16.35 -23.14
C ASP A 277 14.89 -16.53 -24.25
N GLY A 278 14.48 -15.45 -24.91
CA GLY A 278 13.69 -15.53 -26.14
C GLY A 278 14.43 -16.18 -27.31
N TYR A 279 15.75 -16.38 -27.19
CA TYR A 279 16.62 -17.01 -28.19
C TYR A 279 17.44 -18.17 -27.61
N TYR A 280 17.77 -19.16 -28.44
CA TYR A 280 18.64 -20.27 -28.05
C TYR A 280 20.00 -19.74 -27.56
N PRO A 281 20.60 -20.34 -26.50
CA PRO A 281 21.86 -19.87 -25.93
C PRO A 281 22.99 -19.94 -26.97
N GLY A 282 23.37 -18.78 -27.52
CA GLY A 282 24.23 -18.67 -28.70
C GLY A 282 24.41 -17.23 -29.21
N GLU A 283 25.18 -16.42 -28.46
CA GLU A 283 25.92 -15.24 -28.93
C GLU A 283 25.17 -14.04 -29.56
N GLN A 284 23.83 -14.01 -29.63
CA GLN A 284 23.09 -12.86 -30.17
C GLN A 284 22.43 -12.01 -29.07
N THR A 285 23.07 -10.90 -28.73
CA THR A 285 22.52 -9.79 -27.94
C THR A 285 21.20 -9.29 -28.51
N SER A 286 20.23 -8.98 -27.64
CA SER A 286 18.89 -8.56 -28.05
C SER A 286 18.89 -7.21 -28.79
N PHE A 287 18.57 -7.24 -30.10
CA PHE A 287 18.61 -6.06 -30.98
C PHE A 287 17.20 -5.53 -31.28
N TYR A 288 16.94 -4.29 -30.85
CA TYR A 288 15.65 -3.59 -30.98
C TYR A 288 15.78 -2.35 -31.88
N PRO A 289 15.74 -2.52 -33.21
CA PRO A 289 16.04 -1.44 -34.17
C PRO A 289 15.06 -0.26 -34.15
N HIS A 290 13.90 -0.38 -33.50
CA HIS A 290 12.85 0.65 -33.50
C HIS A 290 12.41 1.08 -32.09
N LEU A 291 13.03 0.53 -31.04
CA LEU A 291 12.66 0.83 -29.65
C LEU A 291 13.11 2.24 -29.31
N ASN A 292 12.15 3.18 -29.28
CA ASN A 292 12.40 4.59 -29.03
C ASN A 292 12.10 5.01 -27.58
N GLN A 293 11.33 4.22 -26.84
CA GLN A 293 11.00 4.43 -25.43
C GLN A 293 11.04 3.11 -24.65
N ALA A 294 11.78 3.07 -23.54
CA ALA A 294 11.85 1.93 -22.64
C ALA A 294 11.60 2.34 -21.18
N THR A 295 10.89 1.49 -20.44
CA THR A 295 10.66 1.63 -19.00
C THR A 295 10.78 0.26 -18.34
N PHE A 296 11.72 0.08 -17.42
CA PHE A 296 11.90 -1.16 -16.65
C PHE A 296 11.79 -0.84 -15.16
N VAL A 297 10.93 -1.56 -14.44
CA VAL A 297 10.67 -1.35 -13.02
C VAL A 297 10.72 -2.69 -12.29
N LEU A 298 11.66 -2.86 -11.37
CA LEU A 298 11.74 -4.02 -10.48
C LEU A 298 11.14 -3.67 -9.11
N ARG A 299 10.16 -4.45 -8.65
CA ARG A 299 9.51 -4.28 -7.34
C ARG A 299 9.88 -5.39 -6.35
N ASN A 300 9.89 -5.03 -5.07
CA ASN A 300 9.91 -5.92 -3.90
C ASN A 300 11.16 -6.82 -3.79
N SER A 301 12.36 -6.21 -3.75
CA SER A 301 13.62 -6.95 -3.53
C SER A 301 14.30 -6.47 -2.24
N PRO A 302 13.99 -7.01 -1.05
CA PRO A 302 14.64 -6.64 0.21
C PRO A 302 16.18 -6.72 0.18
N ASP A 303 16.76 -7.76 -0.42
CA ASP A 303 18.23 -7.94 -0.49
C ASP A 303 18.76 -7.53 -1.87
N ILE A 304 18.98 -6.23 -2.05
CA ILE A 304 18.94 -5.57 -3.36
C ILE A 304 20.15 -5.94 -4.25
N ILE A 305 20.02 -7.03 -5.00
CA ILE A 305 20.91 -7.35 -6.13
C ILE A 305 20.45 -6.54 -7.34
N ILE A 306 21.24 -5.54 -7.74
CA ILE A 306 20.95 -4.79 -8.97
C ILE A 306 21.27 -5.68 -10.17
N GLU A 307 20.22 -6.10 -10.86
CA GLU A 307 20.35 -6.87 -12.09
C GLU A 307 20.86 -6.01 -13.24
N THR A 308 21.77 -6.57 -14.04
CA THR A 308 22.29 -5.95 -15.26
C THR A 308 21.68 -6.60 -16.50
N ILE A 309 21.08 -5.79 -17.38
CA ILE A 309 20.46 -6.28 -18.63
C ILE A 309 21.21 -5.81 -19.88
N GLU A 310 21.15 -6.62 -20.94
CA GLU A 310 21.75 -6.34 -22.25
C GLU A 310 20.69 -5.99 -23.30
N ILE A 311 20.71 -4.73 -23.77
CA ILE A 311 19.80 -4.20 -24.80
C ILE A 311 20.58 -3.38 -25.83
N GLN A 312 20.42 -3.70 -27.11
CA GLN A 312 20.89 -2.88 -28.22
C GLN A 312 19.71 -2.15 -28.88
N ALA A 313 19.49 -0.89 -28.50
CA ALA A 313 18.39 -0.06 -29.02
C ALA A 313 18.95 1.28 -29.56
N PRO A 314 19.41 1.35 -30.82
CA PRO A 314 20.09 2.52 -31.37
C PRO A 314 19.18 3.76 -31.50
N ASP A 315 17.87 3.55 -31.64
CA ASP A 315 16.85 4.59 -31.76
C ASP A 315 16.24 5.01 -30.40
N LEU A 316 16.80 4.52 -29.28
CA LEU A 316 16.26 4.79 -27.94
C LEU A 316 16.46 6.27 -27.56
N THR A 317 15.35 6.98 -27.38
CA THR A 317 15.32 8.41 -27.01
C THR A 317 14.93 8.62 -25.55
N HIS A 318 14.05 7.77 -25.01
CA HIS A 318 13.56 7.85 -23.63
C HIS A 318 13.83 6.53 -22.89
N LEU A 319 14.47 6.59 -21.72
CA LEU A 319 14.76 5.44 -20.87
C LEU A 319 14.39 5.76 -19.42
N HIS A 320 13.54 4.92 -18.81
CA HIS A 320 13.25 4.93 -17.39
C HIS A 320 13.64 3.60 -16.76
N LEU A 321 14.49 3.64 -15.73
CA LEU A 321 14.92 2.49 -14.95
C LEU A 321 14.54 2.71 -13.50
N GLU A 322 13.83 1.75 -12.90
CA GLU A 322 13.50 1.69 -11.49
C GLU A 322 14.01 0.35 -10.94
N ASN A 323 15.03 0.38 -10.08
CA ASN A 323 15.70 -0.79 -9.49
C ASN A 323 16.35 -1.78 -10.49
N VAL A 324 16.67 -1.34 -11.72
CA VAL A 324 17.33 -2.16 -12.76
C VAL A 324 18.48 -1.37 -13.38
N LEU A 325 19.65 -1.98 -13.63
CA LEU A 325 20.71 -1.33 -14.42
C LEU A 325 20.93 -2.02 -15.77
N PHE A 326 21.53 -1.28 -16.68
CA PHE A 326 22.06 -1.83 -17.93
C PHE A 326 23.52 -2.24 -17.73
N SER A 327 23.93 -3.32 -18.37
CA SER A 327 25.33 -3.73 -18.42
C SER A 327 26.21 -2.64 -19.05
N THR A 328 27.51 -2.63 -18.72
CA THR A 328 28.49 -1.66 -19.21
C THR A 328 28.50 -1.51 -20.73
N GLY A 329 28.35 -2.62 -21.46
CA GLY A 329 28.29 -2.63 -22.93
C GLY A 329 27.06 -1.93 -23.51
N SER A 330 25.90 -2.10 -22.89
CA SER A 330 24.60 -1.63 -23.42
C SER A 330 24.53 -0.12 -23.59
N TRP A 331 25.12 0.65 -22.66
CA TRP A 331 25.17 2.11 -22.72
C TRP A 331 25.81 2.65 -24.01
N THR A 332 26.71 1.89 -24.65
CA THR A 332 27.38 2.31 -25.89
C THR A 332 26.45 2.34 -27.12
N PHE A 333 25.28 1.70 -27.04
CA PHE A 333 24.28 1.69 -28.11
C PHE A 333 23.26 2.83 -27.99
N LEU A 334 23.22 3.54 -26.86
CA LEU A 334 22.19 4.54 -26.53
C LEU A 334 22.54 5.96 -26.98
N ASN A 335 23.22 6.11 -28.13
CA ASN A 335 23.77 7.40 -28.58
C ASN A 335 22.69 8.45 -28.95
N GLN A 336 21.43 8.03 -29.12
CA GLN A 336 20.28 8.90 -29.38
C GLN A 336 19.47 9.26 -28.11
N LEU A 337 19.92 8.82 -26.93
CA LEU A 337 19.16 9.00 -25.70
C LEU A 337 19.12 10.48 -25.29
N THR A 338 17.91 11.07 -25.30
CA THR A 338 17.66 12.44 -24.90
C THR A 338 17.11 12.55 -23.49
N ASP A 339 16.41 11.52 -23.01
CA ASP A 339 15.67 11.55 -21.76
C ASP A 339 15.97 10.30 -20.93
N LEU A 340 16.68 10.48 -19.80
CA LEU A 340 17.01 9.41 -18.85
C LEU A 340 16.32 9.67 -17.51
N HIS A 341 15.63 8.67 -16.97
CA HIS A 341 15.16 8.64 -15.59
C HIS A 341 15.70 7.39 -14.91
N LEU A 342 16.46 7.58 -13.84
CA LEU A 342 17.00 6.55 -12.97
C LEU A 342 16.31 6.70 -11.61
N LYS A 343 15.73 5.62 -11.10
CA LYS A 343 15.21 5.51 -9.73
C LYS A 343 15.77 4.24 -9.11
N PHE A 344 16.36 4.33 -7.93
CA PHE A 344 16.92 3.16 -7.24
C PHE A 344 16.59 3.23 -5.75
N GLU A 345 16.26 2.09 -5.16
CA GLU A 345 16.18 1.90 -3.72
C GLU A 345 17.57 1.77 -3.08
N LEU A 346 18.61 1.46 -3.88
CA LEU A 346 20.01 1.56 -3.49
C LEU A 346 20.67 2.90 -3.90
N CYS A 347 21.67 3.29 -3.12
CA CYS A 347 22.63 4.32 -3.48
C CYS A 347 23.51 3.89 -4.67
N LEU A 348 23.30 4.50 -5.85
CA LEU A 348 24.30 4.47 -6.92
C LEU A 348 25.56 5.21 -6.46
N SER A 349 26.75 4.68 -6.73
CA SER A 349 27.98 5.44 -6.46
C SER A 349 28.13 6.61 -7.46
N SER A 350 28.90 7.63 -7.07
CA SER A 350 29.28 8.71 -7.98
C SER A 350 29.99 8.22 -9.24
N GLN A 351 30.78 7.15 -9.13
CA GLN A 351 31.47 6.53 -10.26
C GLN A 351 30.48 5.90 -11.23
N ASP A 352 29.42 5.26 -10.73
CA ASP A 352 28.40 4.65 -11.58
C ASP A 352 27.60 5.71 -12.35
N VAL A 353 27.19 6.79 -11.68
CA VAL A 353 26.51 7.94 -12.32
C VAL A 353 27.42 8.60 -13.37
N VAL A 354 28.69 8.85 -13.03
CA VAL A 354 29.68 9.45 -13.94
C VAL A 354 29.95 8.54 -15.15
N TYR A 355 30.05 7.23 -14.94
CA TYR A 355 30.22 6.24 -16.01
C TYR A 355 29.03 6.26 -16.98
N ILE A 356 27.80 6.23 -16.45
CA ILE A 356 26.58 6.28 -17.25
C ILE A 356 26.56 7.56 -18.10
N LEU A 357 26.69 8.74 -17.47
CA LEU A 357 26.62 10.03 -18.15
C LEU A 357 27.72 10.20 -19.22
N ALA A 358 28.91 9.63 -19.02
CA ALA A 358 30.00 9.64 -20.00
C ALA A 358 29.66 8.93 -21.32
N ARG A 359 28.67 8.03 -21.33
CA ARG A 359 28.25 7.27 -22.53
C ARG A 359 27.13 7.95 -23.32
N ILE A 360 26.43 8.94 -22.74
CA ILE A 360 25.23 9.57 -23.31
C ILE A 360 25.32 11.12 -23.28
N PRO A 361 26.34 11.73 -23.92
CA PRO A 361 26.57 13.18 -23.87
C PRO A 361 25.50 14.03 -24.57
N GLN A 362 24.54 13.41 -25.27
CA GLN A 362 23.45 14.07 -25.99
C GLN A 362 22.17 14.27 -25.17
N LEU A 363 22.15 13.83 -23.90
CA LEU A 363 20.99 14.00 -23.02
C LEU A 363 20.52 15.46 -22.96
N LYS A 364 19.20 15.61 -22.99
CA LYS A 364 18.44 16.83 -22.76
C LYS A 364 17.81 16.86 -21.37
N SER A 365 17.30 15.72 -20.93
CA SER A 365 16.72 15.54 -19.60
C SER A 365 17.38 14.36 -18.93
N CYS A 366 17.87 14.55 -17.70
CA CYS A 366 18.32 13.44 -16.88
C CYS A 366 17.85 13.64 -15.45
N ILE A 367 17.17 12.63 -14.91
CA ILE A 367 16.62 12.60 -13.56
C ILE A 367 17.18 11.36 -12.87
N ILE A 368 17.83 11.52 -11.74
CA ILE A 368 18.39 10.45 -10.93
C ILE A 368 17.75 10.53 -9.55
N LYS A 369 17.23 9.43 -9.03
CA LYS A 369 16.63 9.34 -7.71
C LYS A 369 17.18 8.11 -7.02
N THR A 370 17.76 8.27 -5.85
CA THR A 370 18.12 7.16 -4.97
C THR A 370 17.17 7.13 -3.77
N VAL A 371 17.20 6.07 -2.99
CA VAL A 371 16.72 6.02 -1.61
C VAL A 371 17.93 5.64 -0.78
N TYR A 372 18.08 6.23 0.41
CA TYR A 372 19.28 6.07 1.21
C TYR A 372 19.05 5.04 2.32
N ASP A 373 19.76 3.91 2.26
CA ASP A 373 19.79 2.90 3.32
C ASP A 373 21.17 2.21 3.45
N GLY A 374 22.26 2.85 2.99
CA GLY A 374 23.59 2.28 3.15
C GLY A 374 24.72 2.89 2.34
N SER A 375 25.92 2.34 2.57
CA SER A 375 27.15 2.71 1.86
C SER A 375 27.09 2.29 0.39
N PRO A 376 27.35 3.18 -0.58
CA PRO A 376 27.29 2.85 -2.00
C PRO A 376 28.39 1.84 -2.38
N SER A 377 27.96 0.68 -2.87
CA SER A 377 28.85 -0.29 -3.52
C SER A 377 29.03 0.10 -4.98
N SER A 378 30.26 0.41 -5.41
CA SER A 378 30.56 0.71 -6.83
C SER A 378 30.33 -0.53 -7.68
N ILE A 379 29.46 -0.43 -8.67
CA ILE A 379 29.03 -1.56 -9.52
C ILE A 379 29.97 -1.70 -10.71
N PHE A 380 30.40 -0.57 -11.28
CA PHE A 380 31.37 -0.54 -12.36
C PHE A 380 32.81 -0.39 -11.84
N SER A 381 33.77 -0.95 -12.59
CA SER A 381 35.19 -0.90 -12.26
C SER A 381 35.80 0.48 -12.59
N THR A 382 36.84 0.84 -11.84
CA THR A 382 37.34 2.22 -11.65
C THR A 382 38.03 2.84 -12.88
N LEU A 383 37.26 3.12 -13.93
CA LEU A 383 37.66 4.04 -14.99
C LEU A 383 37.10 5.43 -14.66
N SER A 384 37.93 6.34 -14.18
CA SER A 384 37.57 7.76 -14.04
C SER A 384 37.56 8.41 -15.41
N PRO A 385 36.40 8.70 -16.05
CA PRO A 385 36.39 9.41 -17.31
C PRO A 385 36.88 10.84 -17.11
N GLY A 386 37.45 11.42 -18.16
CA GLY A 386 37.72 12.86 -18.19
C GLY A 386 36.43 13.69 -18.09
N ARG A 387 36.59 15.02 -18.10
CA ARG A 387 35.45 15.95 -18.03
C ARG A 387 34.46 15.71 -19.18
N ILE A 388 33.23 15.35 -18.84
CA ILE A 388 32.12 15.02 -19.74
C ILE A 388 31.44 16.33 -20.17
N VAL A 389 31.18 16.51 -21.46
CA VAL A 389 30.52 17.73 -21.97
C VAL A 389 29.08 17.42 -22.36
N MET A 390 28.13 17.90 -21.55
CA MET A 390 26.69 17.65 -21.70
C MET A 390 26.01 18.78 -22.49
N ALA A 391 26.49 19.05 -23.70
CA ALA A 391 26.18 20.27 -24.45
C ALA A 391 24.67 20.50 -24.72
N SER A 392 23.88 19.43 -24.74
CA SER A 392 22.44 19.42 -25.03
C SER A 392 21.54 19.48 -23.80
N LEU A 393 22.10 19.49 -22.57
CA LEU A 393 21.34 19.29 -21.34
C LEU A 393 20.45 20.50 -21.01
N GLU A 394 19.14 20.30 -20.99
CA GLU A 394 18.09 21.29 -20.69
C GLU A 394 17.61 21.13 -19.23
N CYS A 395 17.55 19.89 -18.71
CA CYS A 395 17.13 19.54 -17.35
C CYS A 395 18.05 18.49 -16.71
N PHE A 396 18.43 18.68 -15.44
CA PHE A 396 19.23 17.75 -14.66
C PHE A 396 18.75 17.69 -13.20
N GLU A 397 18.10 16.59 -12.80
CA GLU A 397 17.61 16.37 -11.43
C GLU A 397 18.40 15.23 -10.77
N ILE A 398 18.89 15.43 -9.55
CA ILE A 398 19.44 14.38 -8.68
C ILE A 398 18.70 14.46 -7.35
N ASN A 399 18.11 13.36 -6.88
CA ASN A 399 17.37 13.28 -5.63
C ASN A 399 17.94 12.20 -4.70
N HIS A 400 18.16 12.56 -3.43
CA HIS A 400 18.62 11.70 -2.32
C HIS A 400 19.97 11.01 -2.56
N LEU A 401 20.83 11.58 -3.41
CA LEU A 401 22.22 11.16 -3.55
C LEU A 401 23.07 11.87 -2.49
N ASP A 402 24.05 11.16 -1.92
CA ASP A 402 24.90 11.71 -0.87
C ASP A 402 25.76 12.89 -1.36
N TRP A 403 26.08 13.79 -0.43
CA TRP A 403 26.82 15.03 -0.70
C TRP A 403 28.19 14.82 -1.37
N PRO A 404 29.09 13.95 -0.86
CA PRO A 404 30.31 13.56 -1.56
C PRO A 404 30.06 13.09 -3.00
N SER A 405 29.07 12.23 -3.22
CA SER A 405 28.75 11.70 -4.53
C SER A 405 28.24 12.77 -5.49
N VAL A 406 27.35 13.66 -5.06
CA VAL A 406 26.89 14.80 -5.87
C VAL A 406 28.06 15.70 -6.28
N ARG A 407 28.97 16.04 -5.35
CA ARG A 407 30.17 16.84 -5.66
C ARG A 407 31.04 16.16 -6.70
N ASP A 408 31.29 14.86 -6.53
CA ASP A 408 32.17 14.10 -7.43
C ASP A 408 31.54 14.03 -8.82
N VAL A 409 30.26 13.66 -8.95
CA VAL A 409 29.49 13.72 -10.21
C VAL A 409 29.60 15.10 -10.85
N MET A 410 29.31 16.16 -10.11
CA MET A 410 29.30 17.53 -10.64
C MET A 410 30.68 18.05 -11.04
N SER A 411 31.77 17.50 -10.49
CA SER A 411 33.15 17.83 -10.87
C SER A 411 33.53 17.28 -12.26
N HIS A 412 32.97 16.13 -12.65
CA HIS A 412 33.16 15.55 -13.98
C HIS A 412 32.27 16.20 -15.05
N LEU A 413 31.16 16.84 -14.69
CA LEU A 413 30.18 17.37 -15.66
C LEU A 413 30.42 18.83 -16.07
N SER A 414 30.63 19.06 -17.37
CA SER A 414 30.54 20.37 -18.01
C SER A 414 29.12 20.60 -18.54
N ILE A 415 28.27 21.18 -17.69
CA ILE A 415 26.85 21.46 -17.95
C ILE A 415 26.68 22.89 -18.53
N PRO A 416 25.83 23.10 -19.56
CA PRO A 416 25.48 24.42 -20.08
C PRO A 416 24.93 25.39 -19.02
N ALA A 417 25.10 26.69 -19.27
CA ALA A 417 24.56 27.74 -18.41
C ALA A 417 23.02 27.85 -18.44
N THR A 418 22.38 27.22 -19.43
CA THR A 418 20.92 27.24 -19.63
C THR A 418 20.21 26.02 -19.03
N THR A 419 20.95 25.08 -18.44
CA THR A 419 20.37 23.88 -17.85
C THR A 419 19.65 24.22 -16.55
N SER A 420 18.44 23.68 -16.39
CA SER A 420 17.73 23.66 -15.11
C SER A 420 18.26 22.50 -14.28
N ILE A 421 19.02 22.78 -13.24
CA ILE A 421 19.60 21.80 -12.33
C ILE A 421 18.77 21.78 -11.05
N LYS A 422 18.40 20.59 -10.56
CA LYS A 422 17.70 20.38 -9.30
C LYS A 422 18.41 19.29 -8.49
N LEU A 423 18.86 19.62 -7.29
CA LEU A 423 19.58 18.72 -6.38
C LEU A 423 18.75 18.60 -5.10
N VAL A 424 17.93 17.56 -4.99
CA VAL A 424 17.32 17.18 -3.71
C VAL A 424 18.30 16.24 -3.00
N MET A 425 18.70 16.51 -1.77
CA MET A 425 19.74 15.70 -1.10
C MET A 425 19.30 15.33 0.31
N THR A 426 19.55 14.08 0.69
CA THR A 426 19.41 13.57 2.04
C THR A 426 20.64 13.95 2.85
N TRP A 427 20.44 14.48 4.07
CA TRP A 427 21.57 14.85 4.91
C TRP A 427 22.13 13.63 5.64
N LEU A 428 23.41 13.31 5.39
CA LEU A 428 24.13 12.35 6.22
C LEU A 428 24.35 12.97 7.60
N MET A 429 23.73 12.38 8.63
CA MET A 429 23.86 12.77 10.05
C MET A 429 25.31 12.98 10.53
N GLU A 430 26.28 12.33 9.89
CA GLU A 430 27.71 12.39 10.23
C GLU A 430 28.45 13.60 9.65
N VAL A 431 27.87 14.31 8.67
CA VAL A 431 28.56 15.41 7.95
C VAL A 431 28.31 16.74 8.66
N GLY A 432 29.34 17.23 9.37
CA GLY A 432 29.24 18.44 10.17
C GLY A 432 29.13 19.74 9.36
N PRO A 433 28.70 20.87 9.97
CA PRO A 433 28.50 22.16 9.30
C PRO A 433 29.72 22.69 8.52
N ALA A 434 30.93 22.34 8.95
CA ALA A 434 32.17 22.73 8.28
C ALA A 434 32.32 22.10 6.89
N ASP A 435 31.80 20.89 6.70
CA ASP A 435 31.96 20.10 5.47
C ASP A 435 30.97 20.51 4.38
N THR A 436 29.78 21.02 4.75
CA THR A 436 28.81 21.62 3.80
C THR A 436 29.50 22.62 2.87
N ARG A 437 30.46 23.38 3.40
CA ARG A 437 31.25 24.38 2.66
C ARG A 437 32.23 23.75 1.65
N VAL A 438 32.81 22.60 1.99
CA VAL A 438 33.70 21.81 1.11
C VAL A 438 32.92 21.20 -0.06
N VAL A 439 31.63 20.90 0.15
CA VAL A 439 30.78 20.24 -0.85
C VAL A 439 29.99 21.24 -1.72
N LEU A 440 29.48 22.34 -1.15
CA LEU A 440 28.79 23.39 -1.92
C LEU A 440 29.73 24.15 -2.87
N ALA A 441 30.97 24.43 -2.45
CA ALA A 441 31.88 25.26 -3.23
C ALA A 441 32.17 24.71 -4.64
N PRO A 442 32.51 23.41 -4.84
CA PRO A 442 32.73 22.86 -6.18
C PRO A 442 31.47 22.85 -7.07
N VAL A 443 30.27 22.74 -6.50
CA VAL A 443 29.00 22.67 -7.26
C VAL A 443 28.55 24.07 -7.69
N ILE A 444 28.55 25.03 -6.75
CA ILE A 444 28.03 26.39 -6.94
C ILE A 444 29.07 27.33 -7.55
N ALA A 445 30.31 27.37 -7.05
CA ALA A 445 31.26 28.43 -7.42
C ALA A 445 31.58 28.49 -8.93
N PRO A 446 31.68 27.38 -9.69
CA PRO A 446 31.86 27.44 -11.15
C PRO A 446 30.65 27.98 -11.92
N ARG A 447 29.47 28.01 -11.30
CA ARG A 447 28.19 28.39 -11.95
C ARG A 447 27.60 29.69 -11.41
N ILE A 448 27.99 30.18 -10.24
CA ILE A 448 27.36 31.34 -9.60
C ILE A 448 27.37 32.60 -10.50
N GLN A 449 28.41 32.78 -11.32
CA GLN A 449 28.54 33.91 -12.26
C GLN A 449 27.46 33.93 -13.37
N LEU A 450 26.68 32.85 -13.50
CA LEU A 450 25.60 32.69 -14.47
C LEU A 450 24.24 33.12 -13.90
N TYR A 451 24.15 33.29 -12.58
CA TYR A 451 22.93 33.59 -11.84
C TYR A 451 23.05 34.96 -11.16
N ASP A 452 22.01 35.77 -11.26
CA ASP A 452 21.91 37.11 -10.67
C ASP A 452 20.98 37.14 -9.45
N THR A 453 20.21 36.06 -9.25
CA THR A 453 19.15 35.95 -8.26
C THR A 453 19.35 34.71 -7.41
N LEU A 454 19.28 34.87 -6.09
CA LEU A 454 19.31 33.79 -5.10
C LEU A 454 18.02 33.84 -4.29
N GLU A 455 17.37 32.70 -4.14
CA GLU A 455 16.19 32.50 -3.31
C GLU A 455 16.51 31.43 -2.26
N LEU A 456 16.26 31.72 -0.98
CA LEU A 456 16.43 30.82 0.15
C LEU A 456 15.08 30.63 0.82
N ASN A 457 14.63 29.39 0.97
CA ASN A 457 13.39 29.02 1.66
C ASN A 457 13.72 28.04 2.79
N ASP A 458 13.42 28.44 4.02
CA ASP A 458 13.76 27.73 5.26
C ASP A 458 12.89 26.48 5.47
N ARG A 459 11.56 26.59 5.34
CA ARG A 459 10.58 25.51 5.59
C ARG A 459 10.76 24.22 4.80
N ILE A 460 11.61 24.25 3.77
CA ILE A 460 11.93 23.12 2.87
C ILE A 460 13.43 23.06 2.54
N ASP A 461 14.27 23.72 3.37
CA ASP A 461 15.73 23.81 3.27
C ASP A 461 16.25 23.99 1.83
N ARG A 462 15.70 24.98 1.12
CA ARG A 462 15.86 25.13 -0.32
C ARG A 462 16.59 26.41 -0.72
N LEU A 463 17.67 26.25 -1.47
CA LEU A 463 18.41 27.29 -2.17
C LEU A 463 18.16 27.21 -3.68
N LEU A 464 17.73 28.31 -4.26
CA LEU A 464 17.31 28.39 -5.66
C LEU A 464 17.96 29.59 -6.33
N LEU A 465 19.00 29.31 -7.13
CA LEU A 465 19.71 30.28 -7.95
C LEU A 465 19.05 30.40 -9.32
N LYS A 466 18.81 31.63 -9.79
CA LYS A 466 18.12 31.96 -11.05
C LYS A 466 18.89 33.06 -11.79
N SER A 467 18.72 33.11 -13.11
CA SER A 467 19.16 34.22 -13.96
C SER A 467 17.91 34.94 -14.50
N THR A 468 17.89 36.29 -14.49
CA THR A 468 16.81 37.05 -15.14
C THR A 468 16.96 37.09 -16.66
N ASP A 469 18.20 37.01 -17.16
CA ASP A 469 18.51 37.14 -18.59
C ASP A 469 18.58 35.79 -19.34
N ARG A 470 18.59 34.65 -18.64
CA ARG A 470 18.78 33.32 -19.24
C ARG A 470 17.78 32.30 -18.70
N PRO A 471 17.19 31.44 -19.55
CA PRO A 471 16.43 30.29 -19.08
C PRO A 471 17.40 29.30 -18.42
N GLY A 472 17.11 28.91 -17.18
CA GLY A 472 17.95 28.01 -16.37
C GLY A 472 17.93 28.41 -14.90
N TYR A 473 18.05 27.42 -14.01
CA TYR A 473 18.13 27.64 -12.56
C TYR A 473 18.97 26.53 -11.91
N LEU A 474 19.49 26.77 -10.72
CA LEU A 474 20.09 25.76 -9.85
C LEU A 474 19.31 25.73 -8.54
N ASP A 475 18.44 24.74 -8.43
CA ASP A 475 17.62 24.42 -7.27
C ASP A 475 18.35 23.37 -6.43
N ILE A 476 18.46 23.60 -5.14
CA ILE A 476 19.12 22.74 -4.17
C ILE A 476 18.16 22.65 -2.98
N SER A 477 17.50 21.52 -2.79
CA SER A 477 16.61 21.27 -1.66
C SER A 477 17.25 20.23 -0.75
N LEU A 478 17.23 20.44 0.55
CA LEU A 478 17.69 19.46 1.52
C LEU A 478 16.45 18.78 2.08
N TYR A 479 16.48 17.45 2.08
CA TYR A 479 15.36 16.60 2.45
C TYR A 479 15.76 15.77 3.67
N ASP A 480 14.77 15.49 4.52
CA ASP A 480 14.90 14.64 5.70
C ASP A 480 15.73 15.23 6.84
N TRP A 481 15.33 16.41 7.30
CA TRP A 481 15.74 16.87 8.61
C TRP A 481 14.68 16.47 9.65
N CYS A 482 15.04 15.54 10.54
CA CYS A 482 14.32 15.36 11.80
C CYS A 482 14.22 16.71 12.54
N GLN A 483 13.12 16.90 13.28
CA GLN A 483 12.73 18.15 13.95
C GLN A 483 13.63 18.54 15.15
N SER A 484 14.93 18.26 15.10
CA SER A 484 15.88 18.64 16.14
C SER A 484 15.97 20.15 16.25
N GLU A 485 15.61 20.69 17.42
CA GLU A 485 15.55 22.13 17.67
C GLU A 485 16.91 22.82 17.50
N GLY A 486 17.05 23.57 16.41
CA GLY A 486 18.20 24.40 16.10
C GLY A 486 18.75 24.13 14.71
N ASP A 487 18.77 25.17 13.87
CA ASP A 487 19.04 25.08 12.43
C ASP A 487 20.48 25.55 12.08
N PRO A 488 21.48 24.63 11.99
CA PRO A 488 22.78 24.88 11.40
C PRO A 488 22.82 24.92 9.86
N VAL A 489 21.76 24.55 9.13
CA VAL A 489 21.81 24.38 7.67
C VAL A 489 21.76 25.74 6.99
N LEU A 490 20.75 26.57 7.28
CA LEU A 490 20.74 27.95 6.77
C LEU A 490 21.97 28.72 7.24
N VAL A 491 22.40 28.54 8.49
CA VAL A 491 23.62 29.16 9.02
C VAL A 491 24.83 28.78 8.18
N SER A 492 25.00 27.50 7.84
CA SER A 492 26.09 27.01 6.98
C SER A 492 26.02 27.57 5.56
N MET A 493 24.81 27.71 5.01
CA MET A 493 24.60 28.27 3.66
C MET A 493 24.90 29.77 3.63
N PHE A 494 24.51 30.53 4.66
CA PHE A 494 24.86 31.93 4.83
C PHE A 494 26.36 32.13 5.13
N GLU A 495 27.01 31.25 5.90
CA GLU A 495 28.48 31.23 6.06
C GLU A 495 29.19 30.96 4.73
N PHE A 496 28.65 30.04 3.91
CA PHE A 496 29.16 29.78 2.57
C PHE A 496 29.02 31.01 1.65
N ILE A 497 27.86 31.67 1.63
CA ILE A 497 27.63 32.90 0.83
C ILE A 497 28.58 34.02 1.30
N SER A 498 28.61 34.30 2.60
CA SER A 498 29.36 35.43 3.17
C SER A 498 30.87 35.32 2.99
N ARG A 499 31.42 34.09 2.90
CA ARG A 499 32.87 33.86 2.74
C ARG A 499 33.28 33.52 1.30
N SER A 500 32.36 33.49 0.33
CA SER A 500 32.67 33.08 -1.05
C SER A 500 32.74 34.28 -2.00
N LEU A 501 33.94 34.84 -2.15
CA LEU A 501 34.22 36.05 -2.96
C LEU A 501 33.66 36.03 -4.39
N LEU A 502 33.49 34.86 -5.01
CA LEU A 502 32.89 34.72 -6.35
C LEU A 502 31.37 34.95 -6.39
N ILE A 503 30.67 34.84 -5.25
CA ILE A 503 29.22 35.08 -5.13
C ILE A 503 28.93 36.58 -4.98
N VAL A 504 29.79 37.26 -4.23
CA VAL A 504 29.79 38.69 -3.86
C VAL A 504 29.58 39.63 -5.05
N GLU A 505 30.19 39.32 -6.20
CA GLU A 505 30.25 40.25 -7.33
C GLU A 505 29.04 40.17 -8.27
N HIS A 506 28.42 38.99 -8.42
CA HIS A 506 27.40 38.74 -9.45
C HIS A 506 25.96 38.82 -8.95
N LEU A 507 25.72 38.64 -7.64
CA LEU A 507 24.37 38.61 -7.11
C LEU A 507 23.73 40.02 -7.09
N LEU A 508 22.64 40.18 -7.84
CA LEU A 508 21.86 41.42 -7.92
C LEU A 508 20.56 41.33 -7.10
N SER A 509 20.03 40.13 -6.85
CA SER A 509 18.78 39.91 -6.12
C SER A 509 18.91 38.78 -5.10
N LEU A 510 18.44 39.03 -3.88
CA LEU A 510 18.32 38.03 -2.81
C LEU A 510 16.85 37.95 -2.39
N THR A 511 16.31 36.75 -2.28
CA THR A 511 14.97 36.46 -1.79
C THR A 511 15.08 35.49 -0.62
N LEU A 512 14.48 35.85 0.52
CA LEU A 512 14.40 35.03 1.73
C LEU A 512 12.93 34.68 1.93
N VAL A 513 12.61 33.43 2.21
CA VAL A 513 11.23 32.92 2.25
C VAL A 513 11.01 32.06 3.48
N ASP A 514 9.89 32.28 4.17
CA ASP A 514 9.40 31.47 5.31
C ASP A 514 10.36 31.36 6.52
N LEU A 515 11.23 32.35 6.76
CA LEU A 515 12.20 32.31 7.88
C LEU A 515 11.49 32.18 9.27
N PRO A 516 11.85 31.17 10.08
CA PRO A 516 11.49 31.01 11.49
C PRO A 516 12.02 32.11 12.39
N ARG A 517 11.50 32.07 13.61
CA ARG A 517 11.86 32.97 14.70
C ARG A 517 12.92 32.35 15.61
N ASP A 518 14.19 32.63 15.34
CA ASP A 518 15.32 32.37 16.25
C ASP A 518 16.08 33.69 16.50
N PRO A 519 15.81 34.37 17.64
CA PRO A 519 16.34 35.70 17.91
C PRO A 519 17.83 35.71 18.30
N ASP A 520 18.41 34.59 18.73
CA ASP A 520 19.70 34.59 19.41
C ASP A 520 20.90 34.28 18.49
N ARG A 521 20.68 33.60 17.35
CA ARG A 521 21.77 33.18 16.45
C ARG A 521 21.81 33.84 15.08
N ARG A 522 20.70 34.40 14.61
CA ARG A 522 20.55 34.89 13.21
C ARG A 522 21.20 36.26 12.89
N PRO A 523 21.28 37.26 13.79
CA PRO A 523 21.79 38.60 13.43
C PRO A 523 23.25 38.65 12.94
N SER A 524 24.16 37.87 13.53
CA SER A 524 25.58 37.81 13.14
C SER A 524 25.79 37.13 11.78
N VAL A 525 24.94 36.18 11.44
CA VAL A 525 24.94 35.45 10.17
C VAL A 525 24.52 36.40 9.03
N PHE A 526 23.39 37.10 9.18
CA PHE A 526 22.99 38.14 8.24
C PHE A 526 24.00 39.29 8.16
N HIS A 527 24.71 39.59 9.26
CA HIS A 527 25.77 40.60 9.29
C HIS A 527 26.85 40.29 8.24
N GLY A 528 27.39 39.08 8.23
CA GLY A 528 28.40 38.66 7.26
C GLY A 528 27.88 38.59 5.82
N VAL A 529 26.65 38.12 5.63
CA VAL A 529 26.02 38.01 4.29
C VAL A 529 25.87 39.38 3.62
N PHE A 530 25.36 40.39 4.31
CA PHE A 530 25.17 41.72 3.72
C PHE A 530 26.46 42.54 3.57
N GLU A 531 27.51 42.21 4.32
CA GLU A 531 28.86 42.73 4.08
C GLU A 531 29.44 42.15 2.79
N ALA A 532 29.22 40.85 2.56
CA ALA A 532 29.62 40.11 1.37
C ALA A 532 28.71 40.31 0.14
N LEU A 533 27.75 41.25 0.14
CA LEU A 533 26.86 41.47 -1.01
C LEU A 533 26.84 42.96 -1.43
N PRO A 534 27.98 43.55 -1.84
CA PRO A 534 28.08 44.96 -2.18
C PRO A 534 27.26 45.34 -3.42
N ASN A 535 27.05 44.39 -4.34
CA ASN A 535 26.34 44.59 -5.60
C ASN A 535 24.82 44.35 -5.54
N LEU A 536 24.30 43.87 -4.40
CA LEU A 536 22.87 43.57 -4.23
C LEU A 536 22.01 44.81 -4.56
N LEU A 537 21.12 44.69 -5.53
CA LEU A 537 20.18 45.72 -5.98
C LEU A 537 18.79 45.54 -5.34
N SER A 538 18.39 44.29 -5.12
CA SER A 538 17.05 43.90 -4.64
C SER A 538 17.13 42.90 -3.48
N LEU A 539 16.33 43.14 -2.44
CA LEU A 539 16.13 42.22 -1.31
C LEU A 539 14.63 41.95 -1.13
N SER A 540 14.21 40.70 -1.28
CA SER A 540 12.86 40.26 -0.95
C SER A 540 12.91 39.44 0.33
N VAL A 541 12.01 39.70 1.28
CA VAL A 541 11.81 38.89 2.48
C VAL A 541 10.32 38.57 2.54
N LEU A 542 9.94 37.34 2.22
CA LEU A 542 8.58 36.94 1.88
C LEU A 542 8.05 35.89 2.86
N ARG A 543 6.82 36.08 3.37
CA ARG A 543 6.15 35.16 4.30
C ARG A 543 6.94 34.86 5.61
N CYS A 544 7.87 35.72 6.00
CA CYS A 544 8.61 35.54 7.25
C CYS A 544 7.82 36.07 8.45
N GLU A 545 7.77 35.30 9.54
CA GLU A 545 7.05 35.67 10.77
C GLU A 545 7.69 36.88 11.46
N ASP A 546 9.01 37.00 11.40
CA ASP A 546 9.73 38.18 11.85
C ASP A 546 10.92 38.46 10.91
N ALA A 547 10.83 39.54 10.13
CA ALA A 547 11.93 39.99 9.28
C ALA A 547 12.94 40.88 10.02
N SER A 548 12.77 41.15 11.32
CA SER A 548 13.63 42.04 12.10
C SER A 548 15.11 41.65 12.04
N ASP A 549 15.43 40.37 12.19
CA ASP A 549 16.81 39.88 12.26
C ASP A 549 17.59 40.15 10.96
N VAL A 550 16.90 40.07 9.82
CA VAL A 550 17.43 40.44 8.50
C VAL A 550 17.85 41.92 8.50
N PHE A 551 17.01 42.80 9.06
CA PHE A 551 17.31 44.23 9.16
C PHE A 551 18.33 44.58 10.25
N VAL A 552 18.41 43.81 11.34
CA VAL A 552 19.49 43.93 12.33
C VAL A 552 20.84 43.60 11.70
N GLY A 553 20.93 42.65 10.76
CA GLY A 553 22.14 42.35 9.99
C GLY A 553 22.71 43.55 9.20
N PHE A 554 21.88 44.55 8.87
CA PHE A 554 22.31 45.81 8.25
C PHE A 554 22.88 46.83 9.23
N ARG A 555 22.64 46.70 10.54
CA ARG A 555 23.29 47.55 11.54
C ARG A 555 24.80 47.25 11.53
N SER A 556 25.60 48.30 11.32
CA SER A 556 27.06 48.27 11.36
C SER A 556 27.52 49.33 12.38
N GLU A 557 28.34 48.89 13.33
CA GLU A 557 28.80 49.72 14.45
C GLU A 557 29.74 50.86 14.01
N VAL A 558 30.41 50.73 12.86
CA VAL A 558 31.44 51.67 12.42
C VAL A 558 31.36 51.97 10.92
N GLY A 559 30.57 53.00 10.55
CA GLY A 559 30.70 53.77 9.30
C GLY A 559 30.40 53.07 7.95
N ILE A 560 30.62 51.77 7.83
CA ILE A 560 30.49 51.01 6.58
C ILE A 560 29.02 50.82 6.24
N LEU A 561 28.65 51.17 5.01
CA LEU A 561 27.31 50.95 4.48
C LEU A 561 27.27 49.61 3.73
N LYS A 562 26.50 48.66 4.27
CA LYS A 562 26.28 47.35 3.65
C LYS A 562 25.33 47.43 2.47
N CYS A 563 25.54 46.54 1.47
CA CYS A 563 24.86 46.55 0.18
C CYS A 563 24.62 47.99 -0.34
N PRO A 564 25.66 48.79 -0.63
CA PRO A 564 25.50 50.20 -0.97
C PRO A 564 24.62 50.43 -2.21
N ARG A 565 24.47 49.41 -3.09
CA ARG A 565 23.64 49.45 -4.29
C ARG A 565 22.18 48.98 -4.07
N LEU A 566 21.82 48.53 -2.86
CA LEU A 566 20.47 48.06 -2.54
C LEU A 566 19.48 49.22 -2.66
N THR A 567 18.55 49.07 -3.60
CA THR A 567 17.59 50.09 -4.03
C THR A 567 16.14 49.59 -4.01
N HIS A 568 15.92 48.27 -4.04
CA HIS A 568 14.62 47.63 -4.04
C HIS A 568 14.48 46.71 -2.82
N VAL A 569 13.36 46.83 -2.10
CA VAL A 569 13.02 45.96 -0.96
C VAL A 569 11.57 45.48 -1.09
N ASP A 570 11.30 44.17 -1.01
CA ASP A 570 9.96 43.56 -1.06
C ASP A 570 9.65 42.80 0.24
N LEU A 571 8.68 43.27 1.02
CA LEU A 571 8.22 42.70 2.29
C LEU A 571 6.79 42.15 2.19
N ARG A 572 6.39 41.59 1.05
CA ARG A 572 5.07 40.95 0.90
C ARG A 572 4.92 39.76 1.83
N ASN A 573 3.80 39.77 2.55
CA ASN A 573 3.37 38.78 3.54
C ASN A 573 4.34 38.54 4.71
N SER A 574 5.35 39.38 4.91
CA SER A 574 6.26 39.33 6.06
C SER A 574 5.94 40.43 7.07
N TYR A 575 6.15 40.13 8.35
CA TYR A 575 6.06 41.14 9.42
C TYR A 575 7.45 41.76 9.68
N CYS A 576 7.48 43.08 9.89
CA CYS A 576 8.65 43.82 10.31
C CYS A 576 8.16 45.00 11.16
N PRO A 577 8.69 45.22 12.38
CA PRO A 577 8.35 46.36 13.21
C PRO A 577 8.55 47.69 12.42
N PRO A 578 7.50 48.51 12.26
CA PRO A 578 7.57 49.72 11.42
C PRO A 578 8.68 50.70 11.84
N GLU A 579 9.03 50.74 13.12
CA GLU A 579 10.10 51.56 13.69
C GLU A 579 11.48 51.11 13.19
N PHE A 580 11.75 49.80 13.16
CA PHE A 580 13.00 49.22 12.65
C PHE A 580 13.14 49.46 11.14
N LEU A 581 12.05 49.30 10.38
CA LEU A 581 12.05 49.55 8.95
C LEU A 581 12.29 51.05 8.65
N LEU A 582 11.67 51.95 9.41
CA LEU A 582 11.88 53.39 9.30
C LEU A 582 13.32 53.79 9.68
N GLU A 583 13.89 53.21 10.74
CA GLU A 583 15.30 53.40 11.12
C GLU A 583 16.24 52.96 9.99
N PHE A 584 16.03 51.77 9.42
CA PHE A 584 16.80 51.23 8.31
C PHE A 584 16.78 52.17 7.10
N VAL A 585 15.60 52.63 6.65
CA VAL A 585 15.51 53.52 5.49
C VAL A 585 16.14 54.90 5.79
N ARG A 586 15.93 55.46 6.98
CA ARG A 586 16.56 56.73 7.41
C ARG A 586 18.08 56.63 7.44
N ASN A 587 18.62 55.56 8.01
CA ASN A 587 20.06 55.29 8.07
C ASN A 587 20.67 55.21 6.66
N ARG A 588 20.03 54.46 5.76
CA ARG A 588 20.48 54.38 4.36
C ARG A 588 20.42 55.70 3.63
N ARG A 589 19.36 56.51 3.83
CA ARG A 589 19.23 57.85 3.24
C ARG A 589 20.31 58.81 3.76
N SER A 590 20.59 58.83 5.06
CA SER A 590 21.63 59.71 5.64
C SER A 590 23.03 59.35 5.16
N ARG A 591 23.26 58.08 4.78
CA ARG A 591 24.48 57.57 4.15
C ARG A 591 24.48 57.63 2.62
N GLY A 592 23.50 58.28 1.99
CA GLY A 592 23.44 58.53 0.55
C GLY A 592 22.90 57.38 -0.33
N ALA A 593 22.48 56.27 0.24
CA ALA A 593 22.01 55.07 -0.49
C ALA A 593 20.50 54.84 -0.32
N ARG A 594 19.71 55.83 -0.76
CA ARG A 594 18.25 55.84 -0.64
C ARG A 594 17.61 54.62 -1.33
N ILE A 595 16.74 53.93 -0.60
CA ILE A 595 15.84 52.92 -1.18
C ILE A 595 14.90 53.59 -2.18
N GLN A 596 15.01 53.22 -3.45
CA GLN A 596 14.18 53.77 -4.52
C GLN A 596 12.78 53.18 -4.49
N TRP A 597 12.67 51.91 -4.11
CA TRP A 597 11.43 51.15 -4.17
C TRP A 597 11.31 50.26 -2.94
N LEU A 598 10.22 50.44 -2.20
CA LEU A 598 9.86 49.59 -1.07
C LEU A 598 8.44 49.08 -1.32
N ARG A 599 8.28 47.76 -1.34
CA ARG A 599 6.97 47.11 -1.39
C ARG A 599 6.70 46.45 -0.05
N MET A 600 5.49 46.61 0.46
CA MET A 600 5.05 46.00 1.72
C MET A 600 3.58 45.61 1.63
N THR A 601 3.19 44.67 2.49
CA THR A 601 1.79 44.31 2.69
C THR A 601 1.00 45.48 3.25
N GLU A 602 -0.18 45.77 2.70
CA GLU A 602 -1.08 46.80 3.25
C GLU A 602 -1.45 46.48 4.72
N GLY A 603 -1.42 47.51 5.58
CA GLY A 603 -1.78 47.41 7.00
C GLY A 603 -0.66 47.00 7.97
N THR A 604 0.58 46.80 7.51
CA THR A 604 1.72 46.51 8.42
C THR A 604 2.20 47.71 9.22
N CYS A 605 2.04 48.92 8.68
CA CYS A 605 2.45 50.18 9.31
C CYS A 605 1.23 51.00 9.73
N SER A 606 1.36 51.74 10.84
CA SER A 606 0.37 52.79 11.15
C SER A 606 0.43 53.89 10.07
N PRO A 607 -0.69 54.60 9.77
CA PRO A 607 -0.69 55.63 8.72
C PRO A 607 0.36 56.74 8.92
N SER A 608 0.72 57.03 10.17
CA SER A 608 1.79 57.99 10.49
C SER A 608 3.18 57.46 10.10
N ILE A 609 3.47 56.19 10.40
CA ILE A 609 4.78 55.59 10.08
C ILE A 609 4.88 55.29 8.59
N ALA A 610 3.78 54.85 7.94
CA ALA A 610 3.72 54.70 6.49
C ALA A 610 3.99 56.04 5.77
N TRP A 611 3.46 57.15 6.29
CA TRP A 611 3.75 58.50 5.77
C TRP A 611 5.22 58.89 5.93
N ASP A 612 5.81 58.67 7.10
CA ASP A 612 7.25 58.88 7.32
C ASP A 612 8.08 58.04 6.34
N ILE A 613 7.80 56.75 6.20
CA ILE A 613 8.47 55.85 5.24
C ILE A 613 8.35 56.38 3.80
N ARG A 614 7.18 56.88 3.37
CA ARG A 614 6.97 57.50 2.04
C ARG A 614 7.86 58.72 1.80
N ILE A 615 8.22 59.49 2.83
CA ILE A 615 9.14 60.63 2.72
C ILE A 615 10.58 60.15 2.52
N GLU A 616 10.95 59.01 3.10
CA GLU A 616 12.31 58.47 3.05
C GLU A 616 12.59 57.66 1.77
N VAL A 617 11.67 56.80 1.33
CA VAL A 617 11.82 55.99 0.09
C VAL A 617 11.48 56.77 -1.18
N GLY A 618 11.92 56.30 -2.35
CA GLY A 618 11.55 56.89 -3.65
C GLY A 618 10.10 56.62 -4.05
N LYS A 619 9.63 55.37 -3.85
CA LYS A 619 8.29 54.90 -4.13
C LYS A 619 7.92 53.81 -3.12
N LEU A 620 6.89 54.06 -2.32
CA LEU A 620 6.23 53.01 -1.52
C LEU A 620 5.13 52.35 -2.37
N LEU A 621 5.11 51.03 -2.38
CA LEU A 621 3.99 50.23 -2.90
C LEU A 621 3.42 49.39 -1.77
N GLU A 622 2.33 49.86 -1.17
CA GLU A 622 1.45 49.01 -0.39
C GLU A 622 0.68 48.11 -1.37
N VAL A 623 0.93 46.80 -1.28
CA VAL A 623 0.23 45.79 -2.07
C VAL A 623 -0.88 45.21 -1.20
N PRO A 624 -2.14 45.20 -1.67
CA PRO A 624 -3.21 44.49 -0.99
C PRO A 624 -2.79 43.04 -0.79
N ARG A 625 -3.08 42.46 0.39
CA ARG A 625 -2.77 41.04 0.66
C ARG A 625 -3.29 40.16 -0.49
N ASP A 626 -2.41 39.34 -1.06
CA ASP A 626 -2.75 38.47 -2.19
C ASP A 626 -3.85 37.48 -1.77
N GLN A 627 -4.97 37.48 -2.49
CA GLN A 627 -6.22 36.89 -1.99
C GLN A 627 -6.27 35.36 -1.70
N PRO A 628 -5.34 34.49 -2.17
CA PRO A 628 -5.28 33.11 -1.67
C PRO A 628 -4.99 33.02 -0.16
N ASN A 629 -4.12 33.89 0.37
CA ASN A 629 -3.74 33.92 1.79
C ASN A 629 -4.50 35.00 2.59
N VAL A 630 -5.53 35.62 2.00
CA VAL A 630 -6.41 36.60 2.69
C VAL A 630 -7.45 35.92 3.59
N VAL A 631 -7.81 34.65 3.33
CA VAL A 631 -8.68 33.91 4.26
C VAL A 631 -8.05 33.83 5.66
N TYR A 632 -6.71 33.81 5.71
CA TYR A 632 -5.91 33.80 6.92
C TYR A 632 -5.85 35.15 7.62
N GLN A 633 -4.92 36.00 7.22
CA GLN A 633 -4.57 37.18 8.02
C GLN A 633 -5.68 38.24 8.10
N TRP A 634 -6.78 38.11 7.33
CA TRP A 634 -7.92 39.04 7.35
C TRP A 634 -9.00 38.66 8.37
N PHE A 635 -8.95 37.47 8.98
CA PHE A 635 -9.91 37.10 10.03
C PHE A 635 -9.66 37.79 11.38
N ASN A 636 -8.44 38.31 11.60
CA ASN A 636 -7.94 38.77 12.91
C ASN A 636 -8.09 40.28 13.22
N SER A 637 -8.98 41.04 12.56
CA SER A 637 -9.29 42.42 13.04
C SER A 637 -10.72 42.94 12.77
N SER A 638 -11.37 43.40 13.85
CA SER A 638 -12.62 44.16 14.04
C SER A 638 -13.88 43.87 13.19
N SER A 639 -15.03 43.86 13.86
CA SER A 639 -16.31 43.34 13.34
C SER A 639 -17.13 44.26 12.41
N SER A 640 -16.73 45.52 12.19
CA SER A 640 -17.62 46.52 11.56
C SER A 640 -17.67 46.51 10.02
N LEU A 641 -16.67 45.93 9.34
CA LEU A 641 -16.58 45.94 7.88
C LEU A 641 -17.28 44.74 7.19
N ARG A 642 -17.58 43.66 7.92
CA ARG A 642 -18.14 42.42 7.34
C ARG A 642 -19.57 42.55 6.80
N SER A 643 -20.38 43.51 7.27
CA SER A 643 -21.78 43.62 6.84
C SER A 643 -21.99 44.34 5.51
N ARG A 644 -21.04 45.18 5.05
CA ARG A 644 -21.17 45.92 3.79
C ARG A 644 -20.85 45.07 2.55
N PHE A 645 -19.80 44.26 2.62
CA PHE A 645 -19.30 43.51 1.45
C PHE A 645 -20.28 42.43 0.96
N TRP A 646 -21.00 41.78 1.88
CA TRP A 646 -22.02 40.77 1.52
C TRP A 646 -23.30 41.34 0.90
N GLY A 647 -23.54 42.65 1.02
CA GLY A 647 -24.66 43.33 0.35
C GLY A 647 -24.47 43.43 -1.17
N ASP A 648 -23.23 43.65 -1.62
CA ASP A 648 -22.94 43.96 -3.02
C ASP A 648 -22.69 42.70 -3.87
N LEU A 649 -22.17 41.61 -3.29
CA LEU A 649 -21.86 40.38 -4.03
C LEU A 649 -23.12 39.62 -4.49
N LEU A 650 -24.26 39.83 -3.83
CA LEU A 650 -25.53 39.16 -4.13
C LEU A 650 -26.33 39.79 -5.28
N SER A 651 -25.83 40.86 -5.94
CA SER A 651 -26.58 41.61 -6.96
C SER A 651 -26.11 41.45 -8.42
N GLY A 652 -25.12 40.59 -8.72
CA GLY A 652 -24.45 40.52 -10.03
C GLY A 652 -24.84 39.33 -10.95
N THR A 653 -25.34 39.60 -12.16
CA THR A 653 -25.87 38.60 -13.10
C THR A 653 -24.84 37.85 -13.98
N GLU A 654 -23.53 38.08 -13.85
CA GLU A 654 -22.54 37.50 -14.79
C GLU A 654 -21.98 36.12 -14.40
N GLY A 655 -22.06 35.72 -13.13
CA GLY A 655 -21.54 34.42 -12.67
C GLY A 655 -22.21 33.18 -13.30
N GLU A 656 -23.46 33.31 -13.74
CA GLU A 656 -24.29 32.19 -14.22
C GLU A 656 -23.80 31.56 -15.54
N LYS A 657 -23.09 32.32 -16.39
CA LYS A 657 -22.70 31.86 -17.73
C LYS A 657 -21.49 30.90 -17.72
N ASN A 658 -20.62 31.01 -16.72
CA ASN A 658 -19.42 30.16 -16.62
C ASN A 658 -19.71 28.81 -15.96
N SER A 659 -20.64 28.75 -14.98
CA SER A 659 -21.04 27.47 -14.37
C SER A 659 -21.68 26.51 -15.39
N ARG A 660 -22.55 27.01 -16.29
CA ARG A 660 -23.20 26.17 -17.32
C ARG A 660 -22.22 25.46 -18.26
N LYS A 661 -21.08 26.07 -18.61
CA LYS A 661 -20.07 25.42 -19.47
C LYS A 661 -19.33 24.28 -18.76
N PHE A 662 -19.13 24.39 -17.44
CA PHE A 662 -18.53 23.35 -16.62
C PHE A 662 -19.45 22.13 -16.49
N TRP A 663 -20.73 22.35 -16.17
CA TRP A 663 -21.72 21.26 -16.05
C TRP A 663 -21.93 20.45 -17.33
N VAL A 664 -21.85 21.06 -18.51
CA VAL A 664 -21.96 20.35 -19.81
C VAL A 664 -20.74 19.46 -20.09
N ARG A 665 -19.56 19.75 -19.54
CA ARG A 665 -18.39 18.87 -19.59
C ARG A 665 -18.55 17.68 -18.65
N LEU A 666 -18.98 17.91 -17.41
CA LEU A 666 -19.20 16.87 -16.40
C LEU A 666 -20.28 15.86 -16.85
N TYR A 667 -21.36 16.34 -17.46
CA TYR A 667 -22.47 15.52 -17.96
C TYR A 667 -22.09 14.60 -19.15
N ARG A 668 -20.97 14.88 -19.84
CA ARG A 668 -20.45 14.00 -20.91
C ARG A 668 -19.64 12.82 -20.36
N LEU A 669 -18.85 13.03 -19.31
CA LEU A 669 -18.12 11.96 -18.61
C LEU A 669 -19.11 10.97 -17.96
N TYR A 670 -20.18 11.50 -17.37
CA TYR A 670 -21.26 10.74 -16.73
C TYR A 670 -21.98 9.73 -17.67
N LEU A 671 -22.02 9.99 -18.98
CA LEU A 671 -22.70 9.13 -19.95
C LEU A 671 -21.86 7.94 -20.45
N MET A 672 -20.55 7.92 -20.19
CA MET A 672 -19.64 6.89 -20.72
C MET A 672 -19.45 5.70 -19.76
N SER A 673 -19.45 5.94 -18.44
CA SER A 673 -19.43 4.90 -17.40
C SER A 673 -20.69 4.00 -17.39
N LEU A 674 -21.81 4.46 -17.98
CA LEU A 674 -23.12 3.80 -17.93
C LEU A 674 -23.20 2.44 -18.68
N ARG A 675 -22.11 1.97 -19.32
CA ARG A 675 -22.17 0.90 -20.33
C ARG A 675 -21.65 -0.46 -19.87
N ASP A 676 -20.60 -0.53 -19.06
CA ASP A 676 -20.03 -1.83 -18.65
C ASP A 676 -20.90 -2.53 -17.60
N THR A 677 -21.65 -1.75 -16.81
CA THR A 677 -22.66 -2.25 -15.87
C THR A 677 -23.80 -3.02 -16.54
N LEU A 678 -24.15 -2.69 -17.79
CA LEU A 678 -25.19 -3.40 -18.54
C LEU A 678 -24.85 -4.87 -18.79
N TRP A 679 -23.56 -5.25 -18.75
CA TRP A 679 -23.11 -6.61 -19.07
C TRP A 679 -23.13 -7.54 -17.85
N TRP A 680 -22.57 -7.10 -16.72
CA TRP A 680 -22.58 -7.85 -15.46
C TRP A 680 -24.00 -8.13 -14.98
N GLY A 681 -24.88 -7.13 -15.03
CA GLY A 681 -26.29 -7.28 -14.69
C GLY A 681 -27.03 -8.34 -15.52
N LEU A 682 -26.73 -8.44 -16.83
CA LEU A 682 -27.31 -9.47 -17.69
C LEU A 682 -26.71 -10.86 -17.42
N LEU A 683 -25.45 -10.94 -16.99
CA LEU A 683 -24.77 -12.20 -16.66
C LEU A 683 -25.31 -12.82 -15.37
N SER A 684 -25.46 -12.03 -14.29
CA SER A 684 -26.01 -12.51 -13.01
C SER A 684 -27.47 -12.95 -13.16
N ILE A 685 -28.27 -12.22 -13.94
CA ILE A 685 -29.64 -12.63 -14.30
C ILE A 685 -29.64 -13.96 -15.06
N TYR A 686 -28.70 -14.18 -15.99
CA TYR A 686 -28.60 -15.44 -16.74
C TYR A 686 -28.19 -16.63 -15.86
N GLN A 687 -27.24 -16.43 -14.93
CA GLN A 687 -26.81 -17.45 -13.98
C GLN A 687 -27.93 -17.81 -12.97
N LEU A 688 -28.64 -16.81 -12.45
CA LEU A 688 -29.79 -17.02 -11.57
C LEU A 688 -30.91 -17.80 -12.28
N LEU A 689 -31.22 -17.45 -13.53
CA LEU A 689 -32.20 -18.17 -14.35
C LEU A 689 -31.77 -19.60 -14.69
N ALA A 690 -30.47 -19.86 -14.84
CA ALA A 690 -29.94 -21.22 -15.00
C ALA A 690 -30.09 -22.05 -13.71
N SER A 691 -29.83 -21.45 -12.54
CA SER A 691 -30.03 -22.08 -11.22
C SER A 691 -31.49 -22.41 -10.94
N ILE A 692 -32.41 -21.48 -11.20
CA ILE A 692 -33.86 -21.70 -11.07
C ILE A 692 -34.33 -22.82 -12.01
N LYS A 693 -33.76 -22.92 -13.22
CA LYS A 693 -34.10 -23.98 -14.19
C LYS A 693 -33.52 -25.35 -13.81
N ALA A 694 -32.48 -25.40 -12.99
CA ALA A 694 -31.92 -26.65 -12.45
C ALA A 694 -32.73 -27.20 -11.26
N ARG A 695 -33.41 -26.34 -10.49
CA ARG A 695 -34.28 -26.74 -9.38
C ARG A 695 -35.72 -27.02 -9.86
N GLY A 696 -35.92 -28.14 -10.56
CA GLY A 696 -37.25 -28.61 -10.94
C GLY A 696 -38.11 -29.01 -9.72
N PRO A 697 -39.46 -28.84 -9.77
CA PRO A 697 -40.35 -29.23 -8.69
C PRO A 697 -40.44 -30.76 -8.53
N PRO A 698 -40.79 -31.29 -7.34
CA PRO A 698 -40.93 -32.72 -7.12
C PRO A 698 -42.10 -33.31 -7.94
N ASN A 699 -41.89 -34.53 -8.44
CA ASN A 699 -42.77 -35.19 -9.42
C ASN A 699 -44.22 -35.39 -8.93
N PRO A 700 -45.24 -34.96 -9.67
CA PRO A 700 -46.58 -35.54 -9.59
C PRO A 700 -46.63 -36.89 -10.35
N PRO A 701 -47.57 -37.80 -10.02
CA PRO A 701 -47.64 -39.14 -10.61
C PRO A 701 -48.11 -39.13 -12.09
N PRO A 702 -47.79 -40.18 -12.86
CA PRO A 702 -47.96 -40.17 -14.32
C PRO A 702 -49.43 -40.31 -14.74
N VAL A 703 -50.02 -39.23 -15.24
CA VAL A 703 -51.33 -39.26 -15.91
C VAL A 703 -51.15 -39.59 -17.39
N THR A 704 -51.95 -40.54 -17.88
CA THR A 704 -51.85 -41.11 -19.24
C THR A 704 -52.31 -40.14 -20.34
N ARG A 705 -51.78 -40.38 -21.54
CA ARG A 705 -51.76 -39.49 -22.72
C ARG A 705 -53.12 -39.31 -23.44
N ALA A 706 -54.25 -39.42 -22.75
CA ALA A 706 -55.57 -39.64 -23.36
C ALA A 706 -56.58 -38.47 -23.26
N THR A 707 -56.42 -37.52 -22.32
CA THR A 707 -57.44 -36.50 -22.03
C THR A 707 -56.92 -35.07 -22.14
N LEU A 708 -56.72 -34.60 -23.39
CA LEU A 708 -56.63 -33.17 -23.73
C LEU A 708 -57.05 -32.92 -25.20
N ARG A 709 -58.24 -33.41 -25.57
CA ARG A 709 -59.05 -32.86 -26.67
C ARG A 709 -60.24 -32.13 -26.03
N HIS A 710 -60.66 -31.01 -26.64
CA HIS A 710 -61.70 -30.08 -26.16
C HIS A 710 -61.26 -29.07 -25.08
N SER A 711 -60.54 -28.04 -25.52
CA SER A 711 -60.62 -26.69 -24.94
C SER A 711 -60.85 -25.68 -26.08
N PRO A 712 -61.88 -24.80 -26.01
CA PRO A 712 -62.28 -23.96 -27.14
C PRO A 712 -61.60 -22.58 -27.11
N PHE A 713 -60.29 -22.53 -27.31
CA PHE A 713 -59.60 -21.28 -27.67
C PHE A 713 -59.07 -21.36 -29.09
N LYS A 714 -59.78 -20.71 -30.02
CA LYS A 714 -59.28 -20.42 -31.37
C LYS A 714 -57.93 -19.70 -31.25
N ARG A 715 -56.91 -20.19 -31.93
CA ARG A 715 -55.70 -19.40 -32.22
C ARG A 715 -56.13 -18.17 -33.01
N LEU A 716 -56.06 -17.00 -32.38
CA LEU A 716 -55.96 -15.75 -33.12
C LEU A 716 -54.60 -15.74 -33.81
N ASP A 717 -54.59 -15.62 -35.14
CA ASP A 717 -53.35 -15.41 -35.89
C ASP A 717 -52.91 -13.96 -35.70
N ILE A 718 -52.05 -13.77 -34.69
CA ILE A 718 -51.50 -12.48 -34.30
C ILE A 718 -50.61 -11.89 -35.41
N SER A 719 -50.11 -12.69 -36.35
CA SER A 719 -49.22 -12.22 -37.41
C SER A 719 -49.93 -11.31 -38.43
N GLN A 720 -51.18 -11.62 -38.80
CA GLN A 720 -51.94 -10.86 -39.80
C GLN A 720 -52.57 -9.57 -39.26
N VAL A 721 -52.74 -9.41 -37.94
CA VAL A 721 -53.41 -8.24 -37.36
C VAL A 721 -52.47 -7.02 -37.23
N PHE A 722 -51.16 -7.22 -37.33
CA PHE A 722 -50.16 -6.19 -37.03
C PHE A 722 -49.19 -5.84 -38.18
N SER A 723 -49.34 -6.47 -39.36
CA SER A 723 -48.50 -6.18 -40.55
C SER A 723 -48.70 -4.77 -41.10
N ASP A 724 -49.92 -4.23 -41.02
CA ASP A 724 -50.32 -3.04 -41.79
C ASP A 724 -50.25 -1.73 -40.98
N ARG A 725 -49.60 -1.75 -39.80
CA ARG A 725 -49.44 -0.55 -38.94
C ARG A 725 -47.98 -0.17 -38.75
N PRO A 726 -47.61 1.14 -38.81
CA PRO A 726 -46.23 1.62 -38.76
C PRO A 726 -45.50 1.39 -37.41
N ASN A 727 -46.12 0.69 -36.45
CA ASN A 727 -45.54 0.28 -35.17
C ASN A 727 -45.46 -1.25 -34.99
N GLY A 728 -45.72 -2.04 -36.03
CA GLY A 728 -45.75 -3.52 -35.96
C GLY A 728 -44.48 -4.14 -35.37
N ASN A 729 -43.31 -3.58 -35.67
CA ASN A 729 -42.01 -4.04 -35.15
C ASN A 729 -41.85 -3.80 -33.63
N LEU A 730 -42.48 -2.76 -33.08
CA LEU A 730 -42.52 -2.50 -31.63
C LEU A 730 -43.50 -3.46 -30.92
N LEU A 731 -44.59 -3.84 -31.60
CA LEU A 731 -45.55 -4.83 -31.13
C LEU A 731 -44.98 -6.26 -31.21
N LEU A 732 -44.18 -6.58 -32.23
CA LEU A 732 -43.44 -7.84 -32.33
C LEU A 732 -42.34 -7.96 -31.28
N ARG A 733 -41.57 -6.90 -30.98
CA ARG A 733 -40.62 -6.91 -29.86
C ARG A 733 -41.33 -7.05 -28.51
N ARG A 734 -42.49 -6.40 -28.33
CA ARG A 734 -43.33 -6.61 -27.13
C ARG A 734 -43.83 -8.05 -27.07
N ALA A 735 -44.34 -8.61 -28.15
CA ALA A 735 -44.82 -9.99 -28.22
C ALA A 735 -43.68 -11.01 -28.02
N HIS A 736 -42.47 -10.74 -28.51
CA HIS A 736 -41.30 -11.58 -28.30
C HIS A 736 -40.83 -11.52 -26.84
N ASN A 737 -40.73 -10.33 -26.24
CA ASN A 737 -40.45 -10.20 -24.81
C ASN A 737 -41.55 -10.84 -23.94
N PHE A 738 -42.80 -10.82 -24.39
CA PHE A 738 -43.93 -11.52 -23.74
C PHE A 738 -43.93 -13.04 -24.01
N ALA A 739 -43.18 -13.50 -25.02
CA ALA A 739 -43.02 -14.92 -25.36
C ALA A 739 -41.81 -15.55 -24.67
N THR A 740 -40.72 -14.80 -24.45
CA THR A 740 -39.63 -15.22 -23.56
C THR A 740 -40.16 -15.36 -22.13
N GLY A 741 -39.63 -16.32 -21.38
CA GLY A 741 -40.14 -16.62 -20.02
C GLY A 741 -40.10 -15.41 -19.08
N ILE A 742 -39.13 -14.52 -19.29
CA ILE A 742 -38.89 -13.31 -18.49
C ILE A 742 -40.09 -12.34 -18.54
N GLY A 743 -40.71 -12.11 -19.71
CA GLY A 743 -41.87 -11.20 -19.78
C GLY A 743 -43.16 -11.81 -19.24
N LYS A 744 -43.17 -13.10 -18.89
CA LYS A 744 -44.27 -13.81 -18.24
C LYS A 744 -44.12 -13.97 -16.73
N LEU A 745 -42.93 -13.67 -16.18
CA LEU A 745 -42.74 -13.61 -14.72
C LEU A 745 -43.75 -12.62 -14.13
N ALA A 746 -44.24 -12.90 -12.92
CA ALA A 746 -45.11 -11.98 -12.19
C ALA A 746 -44.30 -10.76 -11.71
N ASP A 747 -44.96 -9.64 -11.38
CA ASP A 747 -44.23 -8.44 -10.92
C ASP A 747 -43.55 -8.68 -9.57
N GLU A 748 -44.11 -9.56 -8.75
CA GLU A 748 -43.55 -10.08 -7.50
C GLU A 748 -42.25 -10.85 -7.75
N THR A 749 -42.22 -11.77 -8.72
CA THR A 749 -41.02 -12.54 -9.07
C THR A 749 -39.94 -11.66 -9.71
N LEU A 750 -40.33 -10.68 -10.52
CA LEU A 750 -39.38 -9.68 -11.03
C LEU A 750 -38.82 -8.85 -9.87
N SER A 751 -39.65 -8.49 -8.89
CA SER A 751 -39.22 -7.75 -7.70
C SER A 751 -38.27 -8.57 -6.82
N GLU A 752 -38.47 -9.87 -6.68
CA GLU A 752 -37.54 -10.77 -5.97
C GLU A 752 -36.17 -10.84 -6.68
N ILE A 753 -36.16 -11.04 -8.00
CA ILE A 753 -34.94 -11.06 -8.82
C ILE A 753 -34.19 -9.72 -8.75
N PHE A 754 -34.90 -8.59 -8.84
CA PHE A 754 -34.28 -7.27 -8.71
C PHE A 754 -33.78 -7.03 -7.29
N GLY A 755 -34.46 -7.54 -6.26
CA GLY A 755 -34.00 -7.52 -4.88
C GLY A 755 -32.62 -8.15 -4.75
N MET A 756 -32.45 -9.39 -5.23
CA MET A 756 -31.16 -10.09 -5.20
C MET A 756 -30.07 -9.34 -5.98
N VAL A 757 -30.39 -8.76 -7.14
CA VAL A 757 -29.42 -7.98 -7.94
C VAL A 757 -29.03 -6.68 -7.23
N ILE A 758 -29.97 -5.99 -6.60
CA ILE A 758 -29.74 -4.75 -5.86
C ILE A 758 -28.95 -5.03 -4.58
N GLU A 759 -29.27 -6.10 -3.86
CA GLU A 759 -28.56 -6.56 -2.65
C GLU A 759 -27.11 -6.92 -2.97
N MET A 760 -26.87 -7.74 -4.00
CA MET A 760 -25.52 -8.09 -4.49
C MET A 760 -24.68 -6.86 -4.87
N HIS A 761 -25.30 -5.78 -5.39
CA HIS A 761 -24.62 -4.51 -5.68
C HIS A 761 -24.46 -3.59 -4.47
N ASN A 762 -25.23 -3.79 -3.40
CA ASN A 762 -25.12 -3.04 -2.15
C ASN A 762 -24.08 -3.66 -1.19
N THR A 763 -23.83 -4.97 -1.27
CA THR A 763 -22.83 -5.67 -0.45
C THR A 763 -21.39 -5.46 -0.93
N THR A 764 -21.18 -5.01 -2.16
CA THR A 764 -19.85 -4.61 -2.64
C THR A 764 -19.52 -3.20 -2.13
N GLU A 765 -18.63 -3.10 -1.14
CA GLU A 765 -18.36 -1.92 -0.29
C GLU A 765 -17.89 -0.62 -0.99
N SER A 766 -17.83 -0.58 -2.32
CA SER A 766 -17.36 0.59 -3.06
C SER A 766 -18.47 1.61 -3.30
N SER A 767 -18.49 2.67 -2.49
CA SER A 767 -19.54 3.71 -2.50
C SER A 767 -19.74 4.38 -3.88
N ALA A 768 -18.66 4.52 -4.66
CA ALA A 768 -18.67 5.05 -6.02
C ALA A 768 -19.56 4.24 -7.00
N PHE A 769 -19.89 2.99 -6.68
CA PHE A 769 -20.59 2.06 -7.57
C PHE A 769 -21.95 1.56 -7.07
N GLY A 770 -22.44 1.98 -5.89
CA GLY A 770 -23.71 1.52 -5.28
C GLY A 770 -25.02 1.79 -6.05
N LEU A 771 -24.93 2.25 -7.30
CA LEU A 771 -26.04 2.63 -8.18
C LEU A 771 -26.05 1.85 -9.49
N GLN A 772 -25.19 0.84 -9.61
CA GLN A 772 -25.04 0.02 -10.80
C GLN A 772 -26.38 -0.56 -11.29
N TRP A 773 -27.21 -1.10 -10.39
CA TRP A 773 -28.54 -1.68 -10.70
C TRP A 773 -29.50 -0.78 -11.50
N ARG A 774 -29.24 0.53 -11.61
CA ARG A 774 -30.03 1.47 -12.43
C ARG A 774 -30.18 1.06 -13.89
N PHE A 775 -29.29 0.23 -14.45
CA PHE A 775 -29.48 -0.30 -15.82
C PHE A 775 -30.84 -1.00 -15.98
N LEU A 776 -31.38 -1.62 -14.92
CA LEU A 776 -32.70 -2.27 -14.91
C LEU A 776 -33.84 -1.29 -15.27
N LEU A 777 -33.71 0.00 -14.90
CA LEU A 777 -34.66 1.06 -15.25
C LEU A 777 -34.70 1.35 -16.76
N PHE A 778 -33.70 0.92 -17.53
CA PHE A 778 -33.60 1.19 -18.97
C PHE A 778 -34.01 0.01 -19.86
N ILE A 779 -34.09 -1.22 -19.31
CA ILE A 779 -34.38 -2.44 -20.09
C ILE A 779 -35.78 -2.44 -20.70
N CYS A 780 -36.83 -2.20 -19.90
CA CYS A 780 -38.18 -2.02 -20.43
C CYS A 780 -39.08 -1.20 -19.49
N SER A 781 -40.23 -0.74 -19.98
CA SER A 781 -41.17 0.05 -19.17
C SER A 781 -41.74 -0.73 -17.98
N ARG A 782 -42.00 -2.03 -18.13
CA ARG A 782 -42.51 -2.87 -17.02
C ARG A 782 -41.50 -2.98 -15.89
N TRP A 783 -40.24 -3.30 -16.20
CA TRP A 783 -39.16 -3.37 -15.22
C TRP A 783 -38.96 -2.04 -14.49
N ARG A 784 -38.98 -0.93 -15.25
CA ARG A 784 -38.97 0.42 -14.67
C ARG A 784 -40.14 0.67 -13.72
N THR A 785 -41.37 0.25 -14.08
CA THR A 785 -42.55 0.40 -13.22
C THR A 785 -42.40 -0.39 -11.93
N VAL A 786 -42.11 -1.70 -12.01
CA VAL A 786 -41.86 -2.56 -10.84
C VAL A 786 -40.81 -1.92 -9.93
N ILE A 787 -39.69 -1.47 -10.48
CA ILE A 787 -38.60 -0.90 -9.68
C ILE A 787 -38.98 0.45 -9.05
N ILE A 788 -39.74 1.30 -9.74
CA ILE A 788 -40.21 2.59 -9.18
C ILE A 788 -41.30 2.40 -8.13
N GLU A 789 -42.11 1.34 -8.23
CA GLU A 789 -43.24 1.09 -7.32
C GLU A 789 -42.86 0.27 -6.08
N THR A 790 -41.86 -0.62 -6.18
CA THR A 790 -41.27 -1.35 -5.05
C THR A 790 -40.39 -0.42 -4.20
N ALA A 791 -40.94 0.02 -3.06
CA ALA A 791 -40.30 0.96 -2.15
C ALA A 791 -38.97 0.45 -1.53
N SER A 792 -38.80 -0.86 -1.35
CA SER A 792 -37.60 -1.47 -0.77
C SER A 792 -36.34 -1.38 -1.64
N PHE A 793 -36.44 -0.99 -2.91
CA PHE A 793 -35.27 -0.73 -3.76
C PHE A 793 -34.68 0.67 -3.57
N TRP A 794 -35.38 1.54 -2.84
CA TRP A 794 -35.00 2.95 -2.61
C TRP A 794 -34.61 3.20 -1.15
N SER A 795 -34.49 2.14 -0.35
CA SER A 795 -34.23 2.22 1.10
C SER A 795 -32.76 2.32 1.47
N ALA A 796 -31.86 1.76 0.65
CA ALA A 796 -30.42 1.96 0.79
C ALA A 796 -30.04 3.31 0.16
N ILE A 797 -29.50 4.22 0.97
CA ILE A 797 -29.13 5.57 0.56
C ILE A 797 -27.71 5.86 1.05
N TRP A 798 -26.86 6.34 0.14
CA TRP A 798 -25.53 6.81 0.51
C TRP A 798 -25.49 8.33 0.54
N PHE A 799 -24.83 8.92 1.54
CA PHE A 799 -24.79 10.38 1.72
C PHE A 799 -23.74 11.10 0.85
N ASP A 800 -22.81 10.35 0.25
CA ASP A 800 -21.90 10.85 -0.80
C ASP A 800 -22.64 11.12 -2.12
N TRP A 801 -23.88 10.63 -2.27
CA TRP A 801 -24.75 10.98 -3.39
C TRP A 801 -25.19 12.44 -3.31
N HIS A 802 -25.35 13.05 -4.50
CA HIS A 802 -25.87 14.41 -4.62
C HIS A 802 -27.20 14.60 -3.85
N PRO A 803 -27.40 15.67 -3.07
CA PRO A 803 -28.55 15.87 -2.19
C PRO A 803 -29.93 15.53 -2.79
N SER A 804 -30.23 16.06 -3.98
CA SER A 804 -31.50 15.81 -4.68
C SER A 804 -31.75 14.33 -5.01
N LEU A 805 -30.69 13.52 -5.09
CA LEU A 805 -30.76 12.09 -5.34
C LEU A 805 -31.03 11.30 -4.06
N ALA A 806 -30.35 11.63 -2.97
CA ALA A 806 -30.61 11.06 -1.65
C ALA A 806 -32.07 11.35 -1.21
N GLN A 807 -32.53 12.59 -1.41
CA GLN A 807 -33.93 12.98 -1.19
C GLN A 807 -34.94 12.27 -2.13
N LEU A 808 -34.56 12.00 -3.38
CA LEU A 808 -35.38 11.21 -4.31
C LEU A 808 -35.53 9.76 -3.81
N PHE A 809 -34.46 9.14 -3.31
CA PHE A 809 -34.53 7.79 -2.75
C PHE A 809 -35.37 7.77 -1.48
N ALA A 810 -35.12 8.68 -0.53
CA ALA A 810 -35.90 8.80 0.70
C ALA A 810 -37.40 8.99 0.40
N SER A 811 -37.78 9.83 -0.57
CA SER A 811 -39.19 9.98 -0.96
C SER A 811 -39.78 8.72 -1.63
N ARG A 812 -39.02 7.99 -2.46
CA ARG A 812 -39.49 6.74 -3.10
C ARG A 812 -39.55 5.54 -2.17
N SER A 813 -38.76 5.53 -1.10
CA SER A 813 -38.86 4.54 -0.03
C SER A 813 -40.18 4.61 0.76
N ARG A 814 -40.97 5.68 0.59
CA ARG A 814 -42.29 5.92 1.22
C ARG A 814 -42.24 5.81 2.76
N ASN A 815 -42.66 4.67 3.31
CA ASN A 815 -42.66 4.35 4.74
C ASN A 815 -41.78 3.12 5.07
N HIS A 816 -41.04 2.60 4.10
CA HIS A 816 -40.16 1.44 4.30
C HIS A 816 -39.02 1.77 5.29
N ALA A 817 -38.39 0.75 5.86
CA ALA A 817 -37.15 0.91 6.61
C ALA A 817 -36.06 1.56 5.73
N LEU A 818 -35.14 2.32 6.32
CA LEU A 818 -34.01 2.94 5.61
C LEU A 818 -32.68 2.39 6.13
N LYS A 819 -31.76 2.13 5.20
CA LYS A 819 -30.34 1.87 5.48
C LYS A 819 -29.54 3.05 4.93
N LEU A 820 -28.89 3.81 5.79
CA LEU A 820 -28.14 5.01 5.42
C LEU A 820 -26.64 4.77 5.63
N HIS A 821 -25.81 5.01 4.61
CA HIS A 821 -24.36 4.76 4.66
C HIS A 821 -23.56 5.98 4.19
N THR A 822 -22.42 6.29 4.80
CA THR A 822 -21.51 7.31 4.25
C THR A 822 -20.04 6.99 4.44
N ILE A 823 -19.26 7.52 3.50
CA ILE A 823 -17.83 7.73 3.60
C ILE A 823 -17.61 9.23 3.35
N LEU A 824 -17.69 10.06 4.41
CA LEU A 824 -17.46 11.50 4.29
C LEU A 824 -15.97 11.79 4.38
N SER A 825 -15.33 12.04 3.23
CA SER A 825 -14.09 12.82 3.20
C SER A 825 -14.44 14.31 3.36
N ILE A 826 -13.93 14.95 4.41
CA ILE A 826 -14.27 16.34 4.76
C ILE A 826 -13.85 17.36 3.69
N SER A 827 -12.96 16.99 2.77
CA SER A 827 -12.43 17.85 1.69
C SER A 827 -13.48 18.60 0.85
N HIS A 828 -14.75 18.17 0.83
CA HIS A 828 -15.80 18.78 0.01
C HIS A 828 -17.11 19.17 0.75
N LYS A 829 -17.03 20.31 1.45
CA LYS A 829 -18.11 21.28 1.76
C LYS A 829 -19.15 20.90 2.82
N ASP A 830 -19.31 21.82 3.79
CA ASP A 830 -20.37 21.88 4.81
C ASP A 830 -21.79 21.59 4.31
N VAL A 831 -22.06 21.88 3.03
CA VAL A 831 -23.36 21.67 2.38
C VAL A 831 -23.76 20.19 2.36
N LEU A 832 -22.82 19.26 2.16
CA LEU A 832 -23.12 17.82 2.19
C LEU A 832 -23.40 17.36 3.63
N CYS A 833 -22.60 17.81 4.60
CA CYS A 833 -22.83 17.54 6.02
C CYS A 833 -24.19 18.09 6.50
N ALA A 834 -24.52 19.32 6.15
CA ALA A 834 -25.82 19.93 6.48
C ALA A 834 -26.99 19.14 5.87
N HIS A 835 -26.88 18.71 4.62
CA HIS A 835 -27.92 17.89 3.97
C HIS A 835 -28.02 16.48 4.56
N ALA A 836 -26.89 15.83 4.87
CA ALA A 836 -26.88 14.51 5.50
C ALA A 836 -27.54 14.57 6.89
N SER A 837 -27.20 15.58 7.69
CA SER A 837 -27.81 15.83 9.00
C SER A 837 -29.33 16.10 8.88
N GLU A 838 -29.76 16.89 7.88
CA GLU A 838 -31.18 17.11 7.59
C GLU A 838 -31.91 15.82 7.15
N LEU A 839 -31.27 14.99 6.32
CA LEU A 839 -31.83 13.73 5.83
C LEU A 839 -31.97 12.70 6.95
N ILE A 840 -30.99 12.59 7.85
CA ILE A 840 -31.03 11.78 9.08
C ILE A 840 -32.20 12.25 9.95
N ALA A 841 -32.21 13.53 10.33
CA ALA A 841 -33.22 14.10 11.22
C ALA A 841 -34.64 13.94 10.67
N SER A 842 -34.83 14.14 9.36
CA SER A 842 -36.14 14.03 8.69
C SER A 842 -36.66 12.59 8.59
N ASN A 843 -35.80 11.58 8.76
CA ASN A 843 -36.17 10.17 8.58
C ASN A 843 -35.88 9.27 9.81
N ALA A 844 -35.41 9.83 10.93
CA ALA A 844 -34.92 9.08 12.10
C ALA A 844 -35.85 7.95 12.59
N SER A 845 -37.17 8.15 12.55
CA SER A 845 -38.18 7.15 12.94
C SER A 845 -38.27 5.92 12.03
N ARG A 846 -37.55 5.89 10.91
CA ARG A 846 -37.56 4.83 9.89
C ARG A 846 -36.18 4.27 9.57
N ILE A 847 -35.11 4.87 10.08
CA ILE A 847 -33.75 4.34 9.90
C ILE A 847 -33.61 3.06 10.73
N THR A 848 -33.20 1.97 10.08
CA THR A 848 -32.90 0.68 10.73
C THR A 848 -31.41 0.35 10.68
N CYS A 849 -30.67 0.90 9.72
CA CYS A 849 -29.21 0.77 9.63
C CYS A 849 -28.59 2.16 9.38
N LEU A 850 -27.54 2.51 10.13
CA LEU A 850 -26.81 3.77 9.99
C LEU A 850 -25.30 3.53 10.04
N GLY A 851 -24.64 3.56 8.88
CA GLY A 851 -23.18 3.53 8.78
C GLY A 851 -22.61 4.92 8.48
N ILE A 852 -21.72 5.41 9.34
CA ILE A 852 -21.00 6.67 9.15
C ILE A 852 -19.51 6.42 9.29
N VAL A 853 -18.80 6.43 8.15
CA VAL A 853 -17.33 6.54 8.12
C VAL A 853 -16.96 8.00 7.91
N TRP A 854 -16.31 8.56 8.90
CA TRP A 854 -15.84 9.93 8.98
C TRP A 854 -14.34 9.94 8.67
N VAL A 855 -13.96 10.56 7.56
CA VAL A 855 -12.55 10.70 7.16
C VAL A 855 -12.18 12.16 7.31
N GLY A 856 -11.53 12.48 8.43
CA GLY A 856 -11.07 13.82 8.66
C GLY A 856 -9.97 14.21 7.68
N SER A 857 -9.91 15.51 7.41
CA SER A 857 -8.72 16.13 6.85
C SER A 857 -7.75 16.33 8.02
N GLY A 858 -6.97 15.27 8.29
CA GLY A 858 -6.06 15.17 9.43
C GLY A 858 -5.32 16.48 9.69
N THR A 859 -5.59 17.04 10.87
CA THR A 859 -5.19 18.38 11.34
C THR A 859 -4.71 19.33 10.24
N GLU A 860 -5.64 19.83 9.41
CA GLU A 860 -5.43 21.12 8.77
C GLU A 860 -5.36 22.17 9.89
N ILE A 861 -4.16 22.31 10.47
CA ILE A 861 -3.76 23.44 11.29
C ILE A 861 -3.95 24.64 10.38
N THR A 862 -4.76 25.59 10.83
CA THR A 862 -4.95 26.81 10.06
C THR A 862 -3.57 27.51 9.93
N GLU A 863 -3.22 28.20 8.84
CA GLU A 863 -1.98 29.02 8.76
C GLU A 863 -1.85 30.06 9.91
N ASP A 864 -2.91 30.29 10.72
CA ASP A 864 -2.89 31.07 11.97
C ASP A 864 -2.47 30.24 13.22
N GLY A 865 -2.07 28.97 13.07
CA GLY A 865 -1.69 28.05 14.15
C GLY A 865 -2.86 27.43 14.94
N PHE A 866 -4.07 27.95 14.80
CA PHE A 866 -5.26 27.36 15.42
C PHE A 866 -5.74 26.15 14.61
N PRO A 867 -6.24 25.05 15.21
CA PRO A 867 -6.88 23.99 14.43
C PRO A 867 -8.16 24.51 13.76
N ILE A 868 -8.41 24.14 12.48
CA ILE A 868 -9.73 24.40 11.87
C ILE A 868 -10.75 23.78 12.82
N ARG A 869 -11.85 24.48 13.10
CA ARG A 869 -13.02 23.89 13.78
C ARG A 869 -13.77 22.96 12.83
N VAL A 870 -13.07 21.89 12.42
CA VAL A 870 -13.61 20.72 11.75
C VAL A 870 -14.87 20.34 12.51
N THR A 871 -15.98 20.16 11.79
CA THR A 871 -17.16 19.57 12.42
C THR A 871 -16.78 18.17 12.84
N THR A 872 -16.49 17.94 14.12
CA THR A 872 -16.34 16.60 14.69
C THR A 872 -17.58 15.77 14.40
N LEU A 873 -17.44 14.45 14.40
CA LEU A 873 -18.58 13.54 14.23
C LEU A 873 -19.65 13.82 15.30
N ASN A 874 -19.22 14.12 16.53
CA ASN A 874 -20.07 14.60 17.61
C ASN A 874 -20.82 15.89 17.23
N LYS A 875 -20.16 16.90 16.67
CA LYS A 875 -20.83 18.14 16.20
C LYS A 875 -21.81 17.90 15.05
N PHE A 876 -21.53 16.94 14.16
CA PHE A 876 -22.45 16.54 13.10
C PHE A 876 -23.74 15.88 13.65
N MET A 877 -23.60 14.98 14.62
CA MET A 877 -24.73 14.30 15.27
C MET A 877 -25.53 15.23 16.20
N SER A 878 -24.84 16.02 17.02
CA SER A 878 -25.46 16.93 18.01
C SER A 878 -26.19 18.14 17.39
N GLN A 879 -25.84 18.56 16.17
CA GLN A 879 -26.58 19.62 15.46
C GLN A 879 -28.07 19.29 15.23
N LYS A 880 -28.51 18.04 15.42
CA LYS A 880 -29.91 17.59 15.39
C LYS A 880 -30.29 16.65 16.55
N GLN A 881 -29.70 16.87 17.73
CA GLN A 881 -29.85 16.07 18.99
C GLN A 881 -31.27 15.70 19.46
N ALA A 882 -32.34 16.21 18.83
CA ALA A 882 -33.72 15.79 19.10
C ALA A 882 -34.12 14.48 18.39
N ALA A 883 -33.28 13.95 17.49
CA ALA A 883 -33.57 12.75 16.71
C ALA A 883 -33.23 11.47 17.48
N SER A 884 -34.15 11.01 18.34
CA SER A 884 -34.15 9.62 18.80
C SER A 884 -34.27 8.66 17.59
N PHE A 885 -33.59 7.52 17.66
CA PHE A 885 -33.59 6.50 16.61
C PHE A 885 -34.38 5.24 17.05
N PRO A 886 -35.73 5.31 17.14
CA PRO A 886 -36.56 4.26 17.77
C PRO A 886 -36.65 2.94 16.99
N ARG A 887 -35.99 2.82 15.84
CA ARG A 887 -36.00 1.62 14.98
C ARG A 887 -34.61 1.21 14.49
N LEU A 888 -33.55 1.88 14.93
CA LEU A 888 -32.18 1.59 14.51
C LEU A 888 -31.74 0.28 15.16
N THR A 889 -31.47 -0.74 14.35
CA THR A 889 -31.04 -2.08 14.78
C THR A 889 -29.57 -2.34 14.50
N GLU A 890 -29.00 -1.66 13.50
CA GLU A 890 -27.60 -1.76 13.06
C GLU A 890 -26.97 -0.34 13.04
N ALA A 891 -25.80 -0.15 13.64
CA ALA A 891 -25.06 1.10 13.54
C ALA A 891 -23.55 0.88 13.43
N THR A 892 -22.90 1.64 12.55
CA THR A 892 -21.45 1.70 12.42
C THR A 892 -21.01 3.16 12.48
N PHE A 893 -20.12 3.51 13.39
CA PHE A 893 -19.51 4.84 13.48
C PHE A 893 -17.99 4.68 13.45
N ALA A 894 -17.36 5.12 12.38
CA ALA A 894 -15.91 5.05 12.21
C ALA A 894 -15.32 6.45 12.02
N SER A 895 -14.18 6.73 12.66
CA SER A 895 -13.32 7.89 12.39
C SER A 895 -11.97 7.38 11.88
N ARG A 896 -11.41 8.00 10.84
CA ARG A 896 -10.04 7.68 10.37
C ARG A 896 -8.96 8.56 10.98
N ASP A 897 -9.36 9.60 11.70
CA ASP A 897 -8.44 10.47 12.42
C ASP A 897 -8.26 9.91 13.84
N LEU A 898 -7.06 10.04 14.39
CA LEU A 898 -6.81 9.73 15.79
C LEU A 898 -7.75 10.56 16.68
N LEU A 899 -8.37 9.89 17.64
CA LEU A 899 -9.36 10.49 18.52
C LEU A 899 -8.80 11.74 19.21
N ARG A 900 -9.55 12.84 19.17
CA ARG A 900 -9.43 13.92 20.13
C ARG A 900 -10.54 13.76 21.16
N ASP A 901 -10.32 14.20 22.40
CA ASP A 901 -11.22 14.04 23.55
C ASP A 901 -12.67 14.56 23.35
N GLU A 902 -12.97 15.22 22.23
CA GLU A 902 -14.26 15.82 21.89
C GLU A 902 -15.21 14.90 21.08
N GLU A 903 -14.76 13.73 20.58
CA GLU A 903 -15.56 12.85 19.69
C GLU A 903 -16.51 11.86 20.41
N ILE A 904 -17.04 12.25 21.58
CA ILE A 904 -18.02 11.47 22.35
C ILE A 904 -19.42 11.64 21.75
N LEU A 905 -20.00 10.58 21.15
CA LEU A 905 -21.33 10.63 20.53
C LEU A 905 -22.48 10.40 21.52
N ASP A 906 -23.62 11.00 21.20
CA ASP A 906 -24.90 10.82 21.88
C ASP A 906 -25.87 10.04 20.97
N VAL A 907 -26.14 8.78 21.30
CA VAL A 907 -26.88 7.82 20.44
C VAL A 907 -28.01 7.17 21.21
N HIS A 908 -29.21 7.77 21.14
CA HIS A 908 -30.42 7.22 21.73
C HIS A 908 -31.12 6.22 20.77
N ALA A 909 -30.68 4.97 20.78
CA ALA A 909 -31.20 3.89 19.92
C ALA A 909 -31.58 2.62 20.74
N PRO A 910 -32.79 2.54 21.32
CA PRO A 910 -33.16 1.46 22.26
C PRO A 910 -33.36 0.08 21.61
N GLU A 911 -33.58 0.02 20.29
CA GLU A 911 -33.72 -1.22 19.51
C GLU A 911 -32.40 -1.67 18.86
N LEU A 912 -31.28 -1.02 19.20
CA LEU A 912 -29.97 -1.30 18.59
C LEU A 912 -29.47 -2.68 19.03
N ARG A 913 -29.11 -3.52 18.05
CA ARG A 913 -28.63 -4.89 18.26
C ARG A 913 -27.18 -5.05 17.86
N HIS A 914 -26.78 -4.42 16.77
CA HIS A 914 -25.42 -4.46 16.24
C HIS A 914 -24.81 -3.06 16.28
N LEU A 915 -23.70 -2.90 16.98
CA LEU A 915 -22.95 -1.64 17.07
C LEU A 915 -21.48 -1.89 16.75
N HIS A 916 -20.95 -1.16 15.78
CA HIS A 916 -19.53 -1.09 15.46
C HIS A 916 -19.04 0.35 15.66
N LEU A 917 -18.09 0.54 16.57
CA LEU A 917 -17.36 1.79 16.76
C LEU A 917 -15.92 1.59 16.31
N GLN A 918 -15.39 2.48 15.48
CA GLN A 918 -13.99 2.51 15.08
C GLN A 918 -13.44 3.92 15.32
N SER A 919 -12.50 4.09 16.26
CA SER A 919 -11.97 5.40 16.70
C SER A 919 -13.08 6.41 17.01
N VAL A 920 -14.12 5.96 17.71
CA VAL A 920 -15.28 6.75 18.15
C VAL A 920 -15.72 6.25 19.53
N GLN A 921 -16.11 7.15 20.43
CA GLN A 921 -16.66 6.79 21.75
C GLN A 921 -18.14 7.20 21.85
N LEU A 922 -18.93 6.52 22.70
CA LEU A 922 -20.28 6.96 23.08
C LEU A 922 -20.27 7.55 24.49
N ASN A 923 -21.18 8.48 24.75
CA ASN A 923 -21.38 9.02 26.09
C ASN A 923 -21.92 7.94 27.06
N ALA A 924 -21.67 8.14 28.35
CA ALA A 924 -22.06 7.20 29.40
C ALA A 924 -23.59 6.95 29.47
N GLU A 925 -24.40 7.93 29.08
CA GLU A 925 -25.87 7.81 29.10
C GLU A 925 -26.38 6.94 27.94
N SER A 926 -25.75 7.00 26.76
CA SER A 926 -26.09 6.20 25.58
C SER A 926 -25.95 4.71 25.86
N TRP A 927 -24.85 4.28 26.47
CA TRP A 927 -24.64 2.88 26.87
C TRP A 927 -25.77 2.33 27.73
N SER A 928 -26.35 3.17 28.58
CA SER A 928 -27.48 2.79 29.46
C SER A 928 -28.81 2.63 28.70
N VAL A 929 -28.91 3.13 27.46
CA VAL A 929 -30.08 3.00 26.56
C VAL A 929 -29.98 1.76 25.66
N LEU A 930 -28.78 1.23 25.40
CA LEU A 930 -28.52 0.11 24.47
C LEU A 930 -28.88 -1.29 25.03
N THR A 931 -30.01 -1.38 25.73
CA THR A 931 -30.49 -2.59 26.43
C THR A 931 -30.88 -3.78 25.53
N GLN A 932 -30.84 -3.61 24.19
CA GLN A 932 -31.08 -4.68 23.20
C GLN A 932 -29.80 -5.09 22.44
N LEU A 933 -28.63 -4.52 22.79
CA LEU A 933 -27.39 -4.75 22.06
C LEU A 933 -26.91 -6.20 22.21
N THR A 934 -26.89 -6.96 21.11
CA THR A 934 -26.42 -8.35 21.08
C THR A 934 -25.01 -8.49 20.54
N ASP A 935 -24.57 -7.56 19.70
CA ASP A 935 -23.28 -7.62 19.00
C ASP A 935 -22.59 -6.26 19.08
N LEU A 936 -21.41 -6.24 19.69
CA LEU A 936 -20.58 -5.05 19.87
C LEU A 936 -19.20 -5.28 19.24
N ARG A 937 -18.76 -4.34 18.40
CA ARG A 937 -17.39 -4.26 17.89
C ARG A 937 -16.82 -2.89 18.25
N LEU A 938 -15.78 -2.86 19.07
CA LEU A 938 -15.01 -1.69 19.44
C LEU A 938 -13.64 -1.80 18.77
N GLU A 939 -13.25 -0.81 17.98
CA GLU A 939 -11.94 -0.70 17.33
C GLU A 939 -11.36 0.67 17.65
N CYS A 940 -10.85 0.85 18.85
CA CYS A 940 -10.45 2.17 19.33
C CYS A 940 -9.00 2.47 18.93
N GLY A 941 -8.81 3.36 17.95
CA GLY A 941 -7.51 3.98 17.62
C GLY A 941 -7.09 5.03 18.65
N GLY A 942 -7.00 4.59 19.91
CA GLY A 942 -6.70 5.38 21.10
C GLY A 942 -7.10 4.61 22.35
N SER A 943 -6.30 4.72 23.41
CA SER A 943 -6.43 3.90 24.64
C SER A 943 -7.80 4.08 25.33
N LEU A 944 -8.66 3.07 25.24
CA LEU A 944 -9.75 2.88 26.21
C LEU A 944 -9.17 2.31 27.49
N LYS A 945 -9.41 2.96 28.63
CA LYS A 945 -8.92 2.46 29.91
C LYS A 945 -9.72 1.23 30.38
N ASN A 946 -9.12 0.45 31.26
CA ASN A 946 -9.71 -0.76 31.85
C ASN A 946 -11.10 -0.46 32.43
N GLU A 947 -11.22 0.67 33.15
CA GLU A 947 -12.47 1.12 33.75
C GLU A 947 -13.54 1.48 32.72
N ASP A 948 -13.14 2.01 31.57
CA ASP A 948 -14.04 2.41 30.49
C ASP A 948 -14.61 1.16 29.78
N ILE A 949 -13.75 0.17 29.48
CA ILE A 949 -14.18 -1.12 28.92
C ILE A 949 -15.09 -1.85 29.91
N LEU A 950 -14.73 -1.93 31.19
CA LEU A 950 -15.55 -2.57 32.21
C LEU A 950 -16.88 -1.85 32.42
N TYR A 951 -16.90 -0.51 32.36
CA TYR A 951 -18.13 0.27 32.40
C TYR A 951 -19.05 -0.04 31.22
N ILE A 952 -18.51 -0.14 30.00
CA ILE A 952 -19.27 -0.51 28.81
C ILE A 952 -19.88 -1.92 28.99
N LEU A 953 -19.05 -2.92 29.33
CA LEU A 953 -19.49 -4.30 29.51
C LEU A 953 -20.51 -4.47 30.65
N GLU A 954 -20.43 -3.66 31.71
CA GLU A 954 -21.45 -3.63 32.78
C GLU A 954 -22.82 -3.17 32.25
N LYS A 955 -22.85 -2.23 31.30
CA LYS A 955 -24.09 -1.68 30.72
C LYS A 955 -24.70 -2.56 29.64
N VAL A 956 -23.91 -3.39 28.96
CA VAL A 956 -24.35 -4.33 27.93
C VAL A 956 -23.99 -5.79 28.27
N SER A 957 -24.27 -6.22 29.51
CA SER A 957 -23.94 -7.58 29.98
C SER A 957 -24.73 -8.72 29.31
N HIS A 958 -25.72 -8.39 28.49
CA HIS A 958 -26.54 -9.31 27.69
C HIS A 958 -25.99 -9.55 26.27
N LEU A 959 -24.79 -9.05 25.94
CA LEU A 959 -24.13 -9.31 24.66
C LEU A 959 -23.99 -10.82 24.36
N ARG A 960 -24.09 -11.16 23.08
CA ARG A 960 -23.77 -12.46 22.49
C ARG A 960 -22.40 -12.44 21.81
N SER A 961 -22.11 -11.39 21.07
CA SER A 961 -20.82 -11.17 20.43
C SER A 961 -20.21 -9.87 20.93
N CYS A 962 -18.95 -9.92 21.36
CA CYS A 962 -18.16 -8.76 21.71
C CYS A 962 -16.79 -8.88 21.05
N ILE A 963 -16.37 -7.86 20.30
CA ILE A 963 -15.05 -7.73 19.71
C ILE A 963 -14.49 -6.40 20.21
N ILE A 964 -13.30 -6.41 20.78
CA ILE A 964 -12.55 -5.23 21.25
C ILE A 964 -11.18 -5.29 20.59
N VAL A 965 -10.81 -4.23 19.89
CA VAL A 965 -9.49 -4.04 19.25
C VAL A 965 -8.99 -2.66 19.67
N THR A 966 -7.73 -2.55 20.08
CA THR A 966 -7.13 -1.27 20.47
C THR A 966 -5.82 -1.01 19.74
N GLU A 967 -5.76 0.09 19.00
CA GLU A 967 -4.55 0.49 18.27
C GLU A 967 -3.91 1.69 19.01
N SER A 968 -2.70 1.48 19.57
CA SER A 968 -1.76 2.46 20.17
C SER A 968 -1.97 2.99 21.61
N ASP A 969 -0.83 3.37 22.22
CA ASP A 969 -0.63 3.58 23.67
C ASP A 969 -0.92 4.99 24.19
N PHE A 970 -1.39 5.90 23.32
CA PHE A 970 -1.46 7.32 23.65
C PHE A 970 -2.89 7.85 23.56
N LEU A 971 -3.45 8.23 24.73
CA LEU A 971 -4.33 9.40 24.98
C LEU A 971 -4.79 9.39 26.46
N GLU A 972 -4.64 10.52 27.16
CA GLU A 972 -4.98 10.63 28.59
C GLU A 972 -6.38 11.23 28.86
N GLY A 973 -7.42 10.39 28.88
CA GLY A 973 -8.77 10.85 29.26
C GLY A 973 -9.70 9.72 29.74
N PRO A 974 -10.01 9.60 31.05
CA PRO A 974 -10.96 8.59 31.54
C PRO A 974 -12.41 9.00 31.26
N ILE A 975 -13.29 8.08 30.84
CA ILE A 975 -14.71 8.38 30.64
C ILE A 975 -15.40 8.63 32.00
N ARG A 976 -14.92 8.01 33.09
CA ARG A 976 -15.39 8.23 34.48
C ARG A 976 -14.30 8.09 35.55
N PRO A 977 -14.46 8.71 36.73
CA PRO A 977 -13.64 8.39 37.90
C PRO A 977 -13.89 6.93 38.36
N PRO A 978 -12.86 6.25 38.91
CA PRO A 978 -12.91 4.82 39.20
C PRO A 978 -13.85 4.51 40.38
N SER A 979 -15.04 4.02 40.06
CA SER A 979 -15.81 3.15 40.97
C SER A 979 -15.51 1.71 40.61
N SER A 980 -14.82 0.97 41.50
CA SER A 980 -14.44 -0.43 41.30
C SER A 980 -15.65 -1.27 40.85
N PRO A 981 -15.70 -1.76 39.60
CA PRO A 981 -16.84 -2.50 39.11
C PRO A 981 -17.00 -3.81 39.89
N GLY A 982 -18.26 -4.23 40.10
CA GLY A 982 -18.51 -5.58 40.56
C GLY A 982 -18.16 -6.61 39.48
N ARG A 983 -18.28 -7.90 39.81
CA ARG A 983 -18.22 -8.93 38.75
C ARG A 983 -19.40 -8.78 37.79
N ILE A 984 -19.11 -8.68 36.50
CA ILE A 984 -20.05 -8.50 35.40
C ILE A 984 -20.45 -9.89 34.86
N ASP A 985 -21.74 -10.18 34.81
CA ASP A 985 -22.28 -11.52 34.53
C ASP A 985 -22.77 -11.65 33.08
N MET A 986 -21.90 -12.17 32.20
CA MET A 986 -22.07 -12.16 30.74
C MET A 986 -22.84 -13.38 30.21
N LYS A 987 -24.00 -13.71 30.80
CA LYS A 987 -24.71 -15.01 30.61
C LYS A 987 -25.05 -15.39 29.17
N SER A 988 -25.14 -14.41 28.27
CA SER A 988 -25.54 -14.62 26.88
C SER A 988 -24.37 -14.67 25.90
N LEU A 989 -23.13 -14.52 26.39
CA LEU A 989 -21.94 -14.39 25.54
C LEU A 989 -21.62 -15.73 24.83
N GLU A 990 -21.69 -15.69 23.51
CA GLU A 990 -21.35 -16.77 22.58
C GLU A 990 -19.90 -16.57 22.07
N THR A 991 -19.49 -15.32 21.80
CA THR A 991 -18.15 -14.95 21.33
C THR A 991 -17.60 -13.68 22.00
N LEU A 992 -16.36 -13.74 22.49
CA LEU A 992 -15.57 -12.59 22.96
C LEU A 992 -14.21 -12.57 22.25
N THR A 993 -13.91 -11.52 21.51
CA THR A 993 -12.56 -11.27 20.99
C THR A 993 -12.02 -10.01 21.65
N ILE A 994 -10.79 -10.08 22.15
CA ILE A 994 -10.04 -8.92 22.66
C ILE A 994 -8.68 -8.95 21.97
N ASP A 995 -8.32 -7.89 21.26
CA ASP A 995 -7.19 -7.85 20.35
C ASP A 995 -6.37 -6.57 20.57
N GLN A 996 -5.05 -6.69 20.45
CA GLN A 996 -4.08 -5.60 20.60
C GLN A 996 -4.14 -4.83 21.94
N LEU A 997 -4.64 -5.45 23.01
CA LEU A 997 -4.58 -4.89 24.37
C LEU A 997 -3.38 -5.44 25.14
N ASP A 998 -2.81 -4.58 26.00
CA ASP A 998 -1.73 -4.96 26.91
C ASP A 998 -2.18 -5.99 27.96
N TRP A 999 -1.23 -6.80 28.39
CA TRP A 999 -1.50 -7.82 29.39
C TRP A 999 -2.21 -7.33 30.67
N PRO A 1000 -1.74 -6.29 31.39
CA PRO A 1000 -2.36 -5.88 32.65
C PRO A 1000 -3.82 -5.47 32.46
N ILE A 1001 -4.14 -4.91 31.29
CA ILE A 1001 -5.50 -4.50 30.91
C ILE A 1001 -6.39 -5.72 30.70
N ILE A 1002 -5.93 -6.71 29.92
CA ILE A 1002 -6.67 -7.95 29.67
C ILE A 1002 -6.91 -8.74 30.95
N ARG A 1003 -5.89 -8.83 31.83
CA ARG A 1003 -6.00 -9.44 33.16
C ARG A 1003 -7.13 -8.81 33.96
N ASP A 1004 -7.10 -7.49 34.10
CA ASP A 1004 -8.06 -6.74 34.89
C ASP A 1004 -9.47 -6.86 34.31
N ILE A 1005 -9.62 -6.83 32.98
CA ILE A 1005 -10.90 -7.05 32.30
C ILE A 1005 -11.45 -8.44 32.64
N VAL A 1006 -10.68 -9.51 32.40
CA VAL A 1006 -11.20 -10.88 32.55
C VAL A 1006 -11.46 -11.26 34.01
N VAL A 1007 -10.69 -10.75 34.98
CA VAL A 1007 -10.95 -10.98 36.42
C VAL A 1007 -12.32 -10.45 36.86
N HIS A 1008 -12.83 -9.41 36.21
CA HIS A 1008 -14.17 -8.87 36.47
C HIS A 1008 -15.28 -9.54 35.65
N LEU A 1009 -14.99 -10.28 34.57
CA LEU A 1009 -16.00 -10.93 33.73
C LEU A 1009 -16.30 -12.37 34.18
N ILE A 1010 -17.56 -12.65 34.50
CA ILE A 1010 -18.09 -14.01 34.60
C ILE A 1010 -18.56 -14.41 33.20
N ILE A 1011 -17.72 -15.15 32.50
CA ILE A 1011 -17.96 -15.59 31.12
C ILE A 1011 -18.48 -17.05 31.13
N PRO A 1012 -19.54 -17.39 30.36
CA PRO A 1012 -20.01 -18.77 30.23
C PRO A 1012 -18.91 -19.73 29.75
N PRO A 1013 -18.88 -20.99 30.22
CA PRO A 1013 -17.91 -21.98 29.75
C PRO A 1013 -18.09 -22.35 28.27
N THR A 1014 -19.30 -22.12 27.72
CA THR A 1014 -19.63 -22.33 26.31
C THR A 1014 -19.26 -21.15 25.40
N ALA A 1015 -18.78 -20.04 25.94
CA ALA A 1015 -18.35 -18.91 25.13
C ALA A 1015 -17.03 -19.23 24.42
N ARG A 1016 -16.93 -18.94 23.11
CA ARG A 1016 -15.62 -18.82 22.47
C ARG A 1016 -14.99 -17.51 22.91
N VAL A 1017 -13.79 -17.56 23.46
CA VAL A 1017 -13.03 -16.37 23.84
C VAL A 1017 -11.68 -16.40 23.14
N GLU A 1018 -11.33 -15.32 22.47
CA GLU A 1018 -10.12 -15.14 21.66
C GLU A 1018 -9.39 -13.89 22.16
N LEU A 1019 -8.27 -14.06 22.85
CA LEU A 1019 -7.44 -12.97 23.35
C LEU A 1019 -6.20 -12.89 22.46
N VAL A 1020 -5.90 -11.73 21.87
CA VAL A 1020 -4.67 -11.48 21.14
C VAL A 1020 -3.89 -10.44 21.94
N LEU A 1021 -2.82 -10.89 22.58
CA LEU A 1021 -2.03 -10.11 23.53
C LEU A 1021 -0.88 -9.38 22.81
N ARG A 1022 -0.61 -8.14 23.23
CA ARG A 1022 0.75 -7.55 23.16
C ARG A 1022 1.49 -7.82 24.47
N TRP A 1023 2.79 -8.07 24.38
CA TRP A 1023 3.63 -8.36 25.54
C TRP A 1023 4.92 -7.53 25.55
N GLU A 1024 4.96 -6.52 26.42
CA GLU A 1024 6.12 -5.62 26.61
C GLU A 1024 6.71 -5.67 28.03
N GLY A 1025 6.29 -6.63 28.87
CA GLY A 1025 6.62 -6.67 30.30
C GLY A 1025 7.70 -7.68 30.72
N GLU A 1026 8.32 -7.46 31.88
CA GLU A 1026 9.16 -8.43 32.59
C GLU A 1026 8.35 -9.32 33.58
N GLU A 1027 7.01 -9.23 33.62
CA GLU A 1027 6.19 -10.05 34.55
C GLU A 1027 6.27 -11.55 34.21
N GLU A 1028 6.43 -12.41 35.22
CA GLU A 1028 6.48 -13.87 35.05
C GLU A 1028 5.18 -14.43 34.44
N VAL A 1029 5.32 -15.41 33.56
CA VAL A 1029 4.23 -15.94 32.72
C VAL A 1029 3.14 -16.67 33.54
N ASP A 1030 3.46 -17.11 34.75
CA ASP A 1030 2.53 -17.65 35.74
C ASP A 1030 1.51 -16.61 36.23
N VAL A 1031 1.94 -15.35 36.36
CA VAL A 1031 1.06 -14.21 36.70
C VAL A 1031 0.06 -13.95 35.56
N ILE A 1032 0.44 -14.32 34.32
CA ILE A 1032 -0.39 -14.17 33.12
C ILE A 1032 -1.49 -15.22 33.08
N PHE A 1033 -1.08 -16.48 33.03
CA PHE A 1033 -2.02 -17.53 32.64
C PHE A 1033 -2.85 -18.04 33.82
N ALA A 1034 -2.37 -17.96 35.07
CA ALA A 1034 -3.12 -18.48 36.21
C ALA A 1034 -4.54 -17.86 36.34
N PRO A 1035 -4.76 -16.53 36.26
CA PRO A 1035 -6.10 -15.95 36.36
C PRO A 1035 -7.04 -16.32 35.20
N LEU A 1036 -6.50 -16.57 34.00
CA LEU A 1036 -7.28 -16.82 32.78
C LEU A 1036 -7.59 -18.30 32.53
N ILE A 1037 -6.55 -19.13 32.64
CA ILE A 1037 -6.58 -20.55 32.29
C ILE A 1037 -7.18 -21.35 33.45
N ALA A 1038 -6.81 -21.06 34.70
CA ALA A 1038 -7.25 -21.85 35.86
C ALA A 1038 -8.79 -22.00 35.99
N PRO A 1039 -9.61 -20.94 35.82
CA PRO A 1039 -11.07 -21.08 35.92
C PRO A 1039 -11.68 -21.89 34.77
N ARG A 1040 -10.95 -22.10 33.66
CA ARG A 1040 -11.44 -22.72 32.42
C ARG A 1040 -10.94 -24.14 32.18
N VAL A 1041 -9.74 -24.51 32.62
CA VAL A 1041 -9.20 -25.88 32.45
C VAL A 1041 -10.09 -26.95 33.09
N GLN A 1042 -10.86 -26.62 34.12
CA GLN A 1042 -11.85 -27.54 34.69
C GLN A 1042 -13.00 -27.93 33.73
N PHE A 1043 -13.20 -27.18 32.63
CA PHE A 1043 -14.25 -27.41 31.61
C PHE A 1043 -13.69 -27.81 30.24
N GLN A 1044 -12.36 -27.78 30.06
CA GLN A 1044 -11.69 -27.93 28.76
C GLN A 1044 -10.69 -29.09 28.87
N ASP A 1045 -10.87 -30.14 28.06
CA ASP A 1045 -10.09 -31.38 28.17
C ASP A 1045 -8.82 -31.37 27.29
N THR A 1046 -8.71 -30.39 26.38
CA THR A 1046 -7.68 -30.29 25.36
C THR A 1046 -6.95 -28.95 25.44
N LEU A 1047 -5.62 -28.98 25.52
CA LEU A 1047 -4.73 -27.82 25.46
C LEU A 1047 -3.85 -27.94 24.22
N LYS A 1048 -3.85 -26.92 23.38
CA LYS A 1048 -2.97 -26.78 22.22
C LYS A 1048 -2.02 -25.60 22.46
N VAL A 1049 -0.73 -25.82 22.26
CA VAL A 1049 0.32 -24.82 22.36
C VAL A 1049 1.05 -24.77 21.01
N THR A 1050 1.24 -23.56 20.50
CA THR A 1050 2.04 -23.23 19.32
C THR A 1050 2.98 -22.08 19.71
N PRO A 1051 3.98 -21.71 18.89
CA PRO A 1051 4.92 -20.63 19.25
C PRO A 1051 4.25 -19.26 19.41
N GLU A 1052 3.04 -19.10 18.85
CA GLU A 1052 2.28 -17.85 18.82
C GLU A 1052 0.93 -17.96 19.54
N THR A 1053 0.45 -19.17 19.89
CA THR A 1053 -0.93 -19.38 20.39
C THR A 1053 -1.09 -20.50 21.44
N VAL A 1054 -1.93 -20.27 22.44
CA VAL A 1054 -2.41 -21.23 23.43
C VAL A 1054 -3.93 -21.38 23.31
N THR A 1055 -4.41 -22.52 22.84
CA THR A 1055 -5.85 -22.80 22.68
C THR A 1055 -6.31 -23.91 23.62
N LEU A 1056 -7.22 -23.60 24.54
CA LEU A 1056 -8.03 -24.60 25.25
C LEU A 1056 -9.30 -24.92 24.45
N THR A 1057 -9.61 -26.20 24.31
CA THR A 1057 -10.85 -26.71 23.71
C THR A 1057 -11.44 -27.86 24.52
N SER A 1058 -12.74 -28.08 24.36
CA SER A 1058 -13.47 -29.21 24.93
C SER A 1058 -13.98 -30.09 23.82
N ARG A 1059 -13.79 -31.42 23.94
CA ARG A 1059 -14.35 -32.38 22.97
C ARG A 1059 -15.87 -32.49 23.03
N ASP A 1060 -16.46 -32.30 24.20
CA ASP A 1060 -17.87 -32.59 24.49
C ASP A 1060 -18.76 -31.34 24.56
N GLU A 1061 -18.19 -30.16 24.87
CA GLU A 1061 -18.95 -28.90 24.98
C GLU A 1061 -18.55 -27.87 23.90
N PRO A 1062 -19.52 -27.16 23.28
CA PRO A 1062 -19.22 -26.09 22.35
C PRO A 1062 -18.67 -24.88 23.11
N GLY A 1063 -17.35 -24.68 23.02
CA GLY A 1063 -16.62 -23.56 23.61
C GLY A 1063 -15.12 -23.71 23.31
N SER A 1064 -14.41 -22.59 23.21
CA SER A 1064 -12.95 -22.60 22.98
C SER A 1064 -12.32 -21.32 23.52
N PHE A 1065 -11.24 -21.45 24.27
CA PHE A 1065 -10.46 -20.30 24.74
C PHE A 1065 -9.13 -20.26 24.01
N ASP A 1066 -9.00 -19.37 23.04
CA ASP A 1066 -7.79 -19.12 22.26
C ASP A 1066 -7.07 -17.88 22.82
N VAL A 1067 -5.77 -17.99 23.06
CA VAL A 1067 -4.89 -16.88 23.43
C VAL A 1067 -3.78 -16.84 22.41
N ARG A 1068 -3.73 -15.82 21.57
CA ARG A 1068 -2.62 -15.56 20.65
C ARG A 1068 -1.75 -14.45 21.24
N VAL A 1069 -0.46 -14.47 20.93
CA VAL A 1069 0.46 -13.39 21.27
C VAL A 1069 1.05 -12.89 19.96
N HIS A 1070 0.75 -11.64 19.61
CA HIS A 1070 1.07 -11.09 18.29
C HIS A 1070 2.50 -10.54 18.23
N GLU A 1071 2.97 -9.98 19.35
CA GLU A 1071 4.31 -9.40 19.51
C GLU A 1071 4.86 -9.91 20.86
N TRP A 1072 5.87 -10.78 20.78
CA TRP A 1072 6.56 -11.40 21.92
C TRP A 1072 7.94 -10.74 22.05
N CYS A 1073 8.02 -9.62 22.78
CA CYS A 1073 9.21 -8.76 22.77
C CYS A 1073 10.33 -9.15 23.74
N CYS A 1074 10.20 -10.24 24.52
CA CYS A 1074 11.22 -10.63 25.51
C CYS A 1074 12.34 -11.49 24.90
N HIS A 1075 13.32 -10.81 24.27
CA HIS A 1075 14.55 -11.37 23.68
C HIS A 1075 14.35 -12.31 22.48
N GLU A 1076 15.35 -12.41 21.61
CA GLU A 1076 15.27 -13.14 20.33
C GLU A 1076 15.17 -14.67 20.48
N ASP A 1077 15.28 -15.19 21.72
CA ASP A 1077 15.47 -16.62 22.01
C ASP A 1077 14.32 -17.29 22.81
N GLN A 1078 13.39 -16.55 23.43
CA GLN A 1078 12.34 -17.15 24.29
C GLN A 1078 11.04 -17.44 23.54
N TYR A 1079 10.51 -18.65 23.68
CA TYR A 1079 9.27 -19.07 23.01
C TYR A 1079 8.09 -19.17 23.99
N LEU A 1080 6.89 -18.72 23.57
CA LEU A 1080 5.63 -18.93 24.31
C LEU A 1080 5.43 -20.37 24.81
N THR A 1081 5.89 -21.35 24.03
CA THR A 1081 5.85 -22.77 24.37
C THR A 1081 6.58 -23.09 25.68
N GLU A 1082 7.74 -22.49 25.93
CA GLU A 1082 8.55 -22.73 27.14
C GLU A 1082 7.84 -22.17 28.36
N ALA A 1083 7.41 -20.92 28.28
CA ALA A 1083 6.78 -20.23 29.40
C ALA A 1083 5.42 -20.85 29.78
N VAL A 1084 4.68 -21.41 28.81
CA VAL A 1084 3.47 -22.19 29.07
C VAL A 1084 3.79 -23.54 29.72
N LEU A 1085 4.92 -24.17 29.39
CA LEU A 1085 5.36 -25.42 30.05
C LEU A 1085 5.85 -25.18 31.47
N ASP A 1086 6.52 -24.07 31.73
CA ASP A 1086 6.90 -23.67 33.09
C ASP A 1086 5.64 -23.45 33.96
N PHE A 1087 4.67 -22.69 33.45
CA PHE A 1087 3.37 -22.52 34.09
C PHE A 1087 2.62 -23.84 34.35
N ILE A 1088 2.69 -24.82 33.44
CA ILE A 1088 2.12 -26.15 33.68
C ILE A 1088 2.84 -26.89 34.81
N SER A 1089 4.16 -26.71 34.93
CA SER A 1089 5.00 -27.32 35.97
C SER A 1089 4.65 -26.80 37.36
N ASP A 1090 4.45 -25.49 37.50
CA ASP A 1090 4.23 -24.83 38.78
C ASP A 1090 2.75 -24.80 39.23
N SER A 1091 1.81 -25.12 38.32
CA SER A 1091 0.36 -25.13 38.58
C SER A 1091 -0.33 -26.51 38.57
N PRO A 1092 0.10 -27.49 39.40
CA PRO A 1092 -0.37 -28.87 39.28
C PRO A 1092 -1.83 -29.14 39.63
N THR A 1093 -2.46 -28.27 40.43
CA THR A 1093 -3.89 -28.38 40.75
C THR A 1093 -4.79 -27.94 39.61
N ILE A 1094 -4.28 -27.10 38.69
CA ILE A 1094 -5.03 -26.56 37.56
C ILE A 1094 -5.13 -27.60 36.45
N PHE A 1095 -4.00 -28.18 36.05
CA PHE A 1095 -3.92 -29.08 34.91
C PHE A 1095 -4.27 -30.55 35.21
N GLN A 1096 -4.71 -30.87 36.42
CA GLN A 1096 -5.12 -32.23 36.80
C GLN A 1096 -6.25 -32.81 35.93
N HIS A 1097 -7.03 -31.96 35.24
CA HIS A 1097 -8.14 -32.37 34.36
C HIS A 1097 -7.74 -32.52 32.89
N LEU A 1098 -6.51 -32.16 32.51
CA LEU A 1098 -6.09 -32.17 31.12
C LEU A 1098 -5.97 -33.60 30.56
N VAL A 1099 -6.66 -33.86 29.45
CA VAL A 1099 -6.72 -35.17 28.79
C VAL A 1099 -5.88 -35.20 27.52
N VAL A 1100 -5.75 -34.06 26.83
CA VAL A 1100 -5.06 -33.95 25.53
C VAL A 1100 -4.11 -32.76 25.54
N LEU A 1101 -2.86 -32.98 25.13
CA LEU A 1101 -1.87 -31.93 24.89
C LEU A 1101 -1.43 -31.95 23.42
N ILE A 1102 -1.52 -30.81 22.74
CA ILE A 1102 -1.11 -30.64 21.35
C ILE A 1102 0.02 -29.62 21.31
N LEU A 1103 1.23 -30.04 20.96
CA LEU A 1103 2.39 -29.17 20.74
C LEU A 1103 2.56 -28.99 19.22
N VAL A 1104 2.70 -27.75 18.77
CA VAL A 1104 2.93 -27.43 17.35
C VAL A 1104 4.22 -26.63 17.20
N LYS A 1105 5.10 -26.99 16.25
CA LYS A 1105 6.41 -26.33 16.05
C LYS A 1105 7.18 -26.17 17.37
N PHE A 1106 7.54 -27.28 18.02
CA PHE A 1106 8.43 -27.20 19.19
C PHE A 1106 9.82 -26.72 18.72
N PRO A 1107 10.42 -25.70 19.37
CA PRO A 1107 11.66 -25.07 18.91
C PRO A 1107 12.90 -25.95 19.01
N GLU A 1108 13.93 -25.62 18.24
CA GLU A 1108 15.09 -26.49 17.96
C GLU A 1108 16.39 -26.12 18.73
N THR A 1109 16.33 -25.17 19.68
CA THR A 1109 17.53 -24.53 20.29
C THR A 1109 18.54 -25.55 20.86
N PRO A 1110 19.74 -25.72 20.27
CA PRO A 1110 20.61 -26.88 20.57
C PRO A 1110 21.16 -26.94 22.01
N ASP A 1111 21.27 -25.80 22.68
CA ASP A 1111 22.04 -25.64 23.93
C ASP A 1111 21.17 -25.45 25.19
N ASP A 1112 19.84 -25.49 25.09
CA ASP A 1112 18.92 -24.99 26.12
C ASP A 1112 18.12 -26.09 26.85
N PRO A 1113 17.80 -25.99 28.17
CA PRO A 1113 17.34 -27.10 29.01
C PRO A 1113 15.83 -27.41 28.88
N GLN A 1114 15.26 -27.23 27.69
CA GLN A 1114 13.84 -27.46 27.38
C GLN A 1114 13.34 -28.86 27.77
N GLU A 1115 14.20 -29.89 27.73
CA GLU A 1115 13.85 -31.25 28.18
C GLU A 1115 13.45 -31.27 29.67
N LEU A 1116 14.10 -30.48 30.52
CA LEU A 1116 13.83 -30.42 31.96
C LEU A 1116 12.52 -29.68 32.27
N LEU A 1117 12.23 -28.61 31.53
CA LEU A 1117 10.96 -27.87 31.62
C LEU A 1117 9.80 -28.77 31.16
N LEU A 1118 9.93 -29.39 29.99
CA LEU A 1118 8.92 -30.30 29.45
C LEU A 1118 8.72 -31.54 30.35
N GLN A 1119 9.80 -32.10 30.92
CA GLN A 1119 9.69 -33.20 31.89
C GLN A 1119 8.96 -32.77 33.18
N SER A 1120 9.17 -31.55 33.65
CA SER A 1120 8.49 -30.98 34.81
C SER A 1120 7.00 -30.80 34.55
N ALA A 1121 6.64 -30.27 33.37
CA ALA A 1121 5.25 -30.12 32.93
C ALA A 1121 4.56 -31.50 32.80
N ILE A 1122 5.18 -32.44 32.08
CA ILE A 1122 4.66 -33.80 31.88
C ILE A 1122 4.45 -34.53 33.23
N ARG A 1123 5.33 -34.32 34.21
CA ARG A 1123 5.21 -34.91 35.55
C ARG A 1123 3.95 -34.47 36.30
N VAL A 1124 3.45 -33.27 36.02
CA VAL A 1124 2.19 -32.74 36.55
C VAL A 1124 0.96 -33.35 35.87
N LEU A 1125 1.04 -33.60 34.56
CA LEU A 1125 -0.08 -34.02 33.70
C LEU A 1125 -0.45 -35.52 33.87
N THR A 1126 -0.77 -35.92 35.10
CA THR A 1126 -1.01 -37.33 35.48
C THR A 1126 -2.18 -38.01 34.73
N ASN A 1127 -3.21 -37.23 34.34
CA ASN A 1127 -4.40 -37.72 33.64
C ASN A 1127 -4.33 -37.65 32.10
N LEU A 1128 -3.21 -37.17 31.54
CA LEU A 1128 -2.99 -37.01 30.11
C LEU A 1128 -3.12 -38.35 29.38
N ARG A 1129 -4.01 -38.41 28.38
CA ARG A 1129 -4.32 -39.61 27.58
C ARG A 1129 -3.82 -39.55 26.15
N GLU A 1130 -3.69 -38.34 25.59
CA GLU A 1130 -3.35 -38.11 24.19
C GLU A 1130 -2.34 -36.97 24.08
N ILE A 1131 -1.23 -37.21 23.36
CA ILE A 1131 -0.27 -36.17 22.99
C ILE A 1131 -0.19 -36.12 21.46
N CYS A 1132 -0.22 -34.91 20.91
CA CYS A 1132 0.02 -34.67 19.50
C CYS A 1132 1.20 -33.70 19.37
N VAL A 1133 2.29 -34.13 18.73
CA VAL A 1133 3.38 -33.25 18.30
C VAL A 1133 3.22 -33.06 16.80
N LEU A 1134 3.09 -31.81 16.37
CA LEU A 1134 2.77 -31.43 14.99
C LEU A 1134 3.82 -30.46 14.45
N ARG A 1135 4.38 -30.69 13.26
CA ARG A 1135 5.31 -29.77 12.59
C ARG A 1135 6.53 -29.38 13.44
N SER A 1136 7.03 -30.34 14.21
CA SER A 1136 8.14 -30.14 15.15
C SER A 1136 9.45 -30.60 14.53
N GLU A 1137 10.49 -29.76 14.59
CA GLU A 1137 11.80 -30.04 14.00
C GLU A 1137 12.69 -30.89 14.95
N ASP A 1138 12.39 -30.88 16.26
CA ASP A 1138 12.91 -31.86 17.23
C ASP A 1138 11.77 -32.43 18.11
N ALA A 1139 11.04 -33.43 17.59
CA ALA A 1139 10.09 -34.19 18.40
C ALA A 1139 10.76 -35.27 19.28
N ASP A 1140 12.07 -35.51 19.12
CA ASP A 1140 12.82 -36.42 19.98
C ASP A 1140 12.94 -35.87 21.41
N ARG A 1141 13.12 -34.55 21.60
CA ARG A 1141 13.03 -33.91 22.93
C ARG A 1141 11.75 -34.26 23.69
N VAL A 1142 10.62 -34.29 23.00
CA VAL A 1142 9.33 -34.65 23.61
C VAL A 1142 9.32 -36.11 24.06
N ILE A 1143 9.97 -37.01 23.30
CA ILE A 1143 10.12 -38.43 23.63
C ILE A 1143 11.13 -38.62 24.79
N LEU A 1144 12.22 -37.85 24.80
CA LEU A 1144 13.26 -37.88 25.83
C LEU A 1144 12.75 -37.37 27.18
N ALA A 1145 11.91 -36.33 27.22
CA ALA A 1145 11.31 -35.82 28.45
C ALA A 1145 10.51 -36.89 29.25
N PHE A 1146 10.01 -37.95 28.60
CA PHE A 1146 9.39 -39.11 29.25
C PHE A 1146 10.37 -40.11 29.89
N LYS A 1147 11.67 -40.06 29.57
CA LYS A 1147 12.70 -40.92 30.16
C LYS A 1147 12.97 -40.51 31.61
N SER A 1148 12.26 -41.16 32.53
CA SER A 1148 12.43 -40.98 33.97
C SER A 1148 12.47 -42.31 34.72
N GLU A 1149 13.05 -42.31 35.93
CA GLU A 1149 12.97 -43.45 36.86
C GLU A 1149 11.50 -43.79 37.20
N ARG A 1150 10.62 -42.78 37.20
CA ARG A 1150 9.18 -42.95 37.42
C ARG A 1150 8.43 -42.92 36.10
N LEU A 1151 7.37 -43.72 36.00
CA LEU A 1151 6.49 -43.68 34.83
C LEU A 1151 5.69 -42.37 34.82
N LEU A 1152 6.00 -41.47 33.88
CA LEU A 1152 5.25 -40.23 33.66
C LEU A 1152 4.01 -40.48 32.79
N CYS A 1153 2.94 -39.69 33.01
CA CYS A 1153 1.61 -39.84 32.39
C CYS A 1153 1.17 -41.32 32.24
N PRO A 1154 0.84 -42.03 33.33
CA PRO A 1154 0.49 -43.46 33.28
C PRO A 1154 -0.76 -43.75 32.42
N HIS A 1155 -1.59 -42.74 32.16
CA HIS A 1155 -2.80 -42.84 31.33
C HIS A 1155 -2.58 -42.49 29.85
N LEU A 1156 -1.36 -42.10 29.44
CA LEU A 1156 -1.04 -41.79 28.04
C LEU A 1156 -1.23 -43.04 27.18
N ALA A 1157 -2.29 -43.00 26.36
CA ALA A 1157 -2.76 -44.09 25.52
C ALA A 1157 -2.60 -43.78 24.04
N ARG A 1158 -2.46 -42.50 23.67
CA ARG A 1158 -2.32 -42.05 22.28
C ARG A 1158 -1.15 -41.10 22.12
N LEU A 1159 -0.36 -41.31 21.08
CA LEU A 1159 0.70 -40.40 20.64
C LEU A 1159 0.56 -40.19 19.13
N ARG A 1160 0.55 -38.94 18.67
CA ARG A 1160 0.58 -38.56 17.26
C ARG A 1160 1.83 -37.71 17.03
N LEU A 1161 2.65 -38.11 16.07
CA LEU A 1161 3.83 -37.38 15.60
C LEU A 1161 3.60 -37.13 14.10
N GLN A 1162 3.09 -35.95 13.74
CA GLN A 1162 2.69 -35.64 12.36
C GLN A 1162 3.44 -34.41 11.83
N ASP A 1163 3.81 -34.42 10.56
CA ASP A 1163 4.72 -33.48 9.92
C ASP A 1163 6.03 -33.25 10.76
N SER A 1164 6.50 -34.22 11.55
CA SER A 1164 7.52 -33.98 12.60
C SER A 1164 8.77 -34.86 12.50
N LEU A 1165 9.93 -34.31 12.84
CA LEU A 1165 11.21 -35.03 12.83
C LEU A 1165 11.48 -35.70 14.19
N TYR A 1166 11.77 -37.00 14.17
CA TYR A 1166 12.12 -37.81 15.35
C TYR A 1166 12.93 -39.04 14.95
N SER A 1167 13.72 -39.58 15.88
CA SER A 1167 14.41 -40.85 15.72
C SER A 1167 13.50 -42.02 16.04
N LEU A 1168 13.42 -42.97 15.10
CA LEU A 1168 12.76 -44.25 15.34
C LEU A 1168 13.40 -45.06 16.48
N ASP A 1169 14.67 -44.82 16.81
CA ASP A 1169 15.33 -45.45 17.94
C ASP A 1169 14.79 -44.90 19.27
N SER A 1170 14.74 -43.57 19.40
CA SER A 1170 14.14 -42.88 20.55
C SER A 1170 12.69 -43.30 20.75
N LEU A 1171 11.89 -43.30 19.69
CA LEU A 1171 10.48 -43.71 19.70
C LEU A 1171 10.31 -45.19 20.08
N PHE A 1172 11.12 -46.10 19.53
CA PHE A 1172 11.09 -47.52 19.88
C PHE A 1172 11.46 -47.77 21.33
N GLU A 1173 12.51 -47.12 21.84
CA GLU A 1173 12.90 -47.22 23.26
C GLU A 1173 11.78 -46.77 24.20
N PHE A 1174 11.18 -45.62 23.91
CA PHE A 1174 10.07 -45.05 24.69
C PHE A 1174 8.86 -45.98 24.74
N VAL A 1175 8.36 -46.45 23.59
CA VAL A 1175 7.19 -47.36 23.56
C VAL A 1175 7.50 -48.66 24.31
N ARG A 1176 8.69 -49.24 24.11
CA ARG A 1176 9.11 -50.47 24.77
C ARG A 1176 9.22 -50.32 26.29
N ASP A 1177 9.84 -49.24 26.78
CA ASP A 1177 9.92 -48.94 28.22
C ASP A 1177 8.52 -48.80 28.84
N ARG A 1178 7.63 -48.02 28.20
CA ARG A 1178 6.24 -47.88 28.64
C ARG A 1178 5.49 -49.21 28.70
N ARG A 1179 5.67 -50.09 27.72
CA ARG A 1179 5.08 -51.44 27.72
C ARG A 1179 5.63 -52.30 28.86
N LEU A 1180 6.94 -52.30 29.08
CA LEU A 1180 7.58 -53.03 30.20
C LEU A 1180 7.10 -52.54 31.57
N ARG A 1181 6.76 -51.26 31.69
CA ARG A 1181 6.17 -50.64 32.89
C ARG A 1181 4.65 -50.77 32.99
N GLY A 1182 4.00 -51.45 32.03
CA GLY A 1182 2.56 -51.72 32.06
C GLY A 1182 1.65 -50.59 31.55
N ALA A 1183 2.19 -49.55 30.90
CA ALA A 1183 1.46 -48.38 30.39
C ALA A 1183 1.63 -48.21 28.87
N MET A 1184 1.36 -49.31 28.16
CA MET A 1184 1.46 -49.47 26.70
C MET A 1184 0.64 -48.41 25.94
N ILE A 1185 1.26 -47.79 24.92
CA ILE A 1185 0.57 -46.89 23.99
C ILE A 1185 -0.44 -47.71 23.16
N GLN A 1186 -1.72 -47.34 23.26
CA GLN A 1186 -2.81 -48.02 22.56
C GLN A 1186 -2.86 -47.66 21.08
N ARG A 1187 -2.55 -46.41 20.73
CA ARG A 1187 -2.57 -45.91 19.35
C ARG A 1187 -1.42 -44.95 19.11
N LEU A 1188 -0.54 -45.28 18.17
CA LEU A 1188 0.54 -44.43 17.71
C LEU A 1188 0.25 -44.01 16.27
N GLU A 1189 0.29 -42.71 15.99
CA GLU A 1189 0.14 -42.15 14.65
C GLU A 1189 1.46 -41.50 14.24
N ILE A 1190 1.97 -41.87 13.06
CA ILE A 1190 3.26 -41.42 12.50
C ILE A 1190 3.13 -41.13 11.00
N ASP A 1191 4.00 -40.27 10.47
CA ASP A 1191 3.99 -39.84 9.07
C ASP A 1191 4.31 -40.96 8.06
N VAL A 1192 3.56 -41.01 6.94
CA VAL A 1192 3.88 -41.83 5.77
C VAL A 1192 5.11 -41.27 5.05
N GLY A 1193 6.28 -41.82 5.39
CA GLY A 1193 7.56 -41.46 4.76
C GLY A 1193 8.80 -42.11 5.40
N VAL A 1194 8.67 -42.69 6.60
CA VAL A 1194 9.81 -43.23 7.33
C VAL A 1194 10.30 -44.58 6.77
N ASP A 1195 11.39 -44.55 6.00
CA ASP A 1195 11.90 -45.68 5.20
C ASP A 1195 12.37 -46.93 5.97
N ASP A 1196 12.58 -46.87 7.28
CA ASP A 1196 13.00 -48.06 8.05
C ASP A 1196 11.80 -48.92 8.45
N HIS A 1197 11.27 -49.65 7.46
CA HIS A 1197 10.23 -50.66 7.65
C HIS A 1197 10.56 -51.72 8.71
N ALA A 1198 11.84 -52.01 8.97
CA ALA A 1198 12.23 -52.98 9.99
C ALA A 1198 12.00 -52.41 11.40
N ARG A 1199 12.37 -51.14 11.63
CA ARG A 1199 12.12 -50.44 12.89
C ARG A 1199 10.64 -50.15 13.12
N VAL A 1200 9.92 -49.71 12.08
CA VAL A 1200 8.45 -49.54 12.12
C VAL A 1200 7.75 -50.85 12.48
N SER A 1201 8.21 -52.00 11.95
CA SER A 1201 7.68 -53.33 12.31
C SER A 1201 7.96 -53.71 13.76
N LEU A 1202 9.11 -53.31 14.32
CA LEU A 1202 9.41 -53.50 15.75
C LEU A 1202 8.50 -52.63 16.62
N ILE A 1203 8.34 -51.34 16.30
CA ILE A 1203 7.42 -50.42 17.00
C ILE A 1203 5.98 -50.96 16.97
N ARG A 1204 5.51 -51.46 15.82
CA ARG A 1204 4.19 -52.08 15.65
C ARG A 1204 3.96 -53.28 16.58
N SER A 1205 5.02 -53.97 17.01
CA SER A 1205 4.94 -55.09 17.97
C SER A 1205 4.88 -54.66 19.45
N GLU A 1206 5.16 -53.38 19.73
CA GLU A 1206 5.19 -52.77 21.07
C GLU A 1206 3.97 -51.84 21.34
N VAL A 1207 3.29 -51.34 20.29
CA VAL A 1207 2.01 -50.59 20.38
C VAL A 1207 0.76 -51.46 20.19
N GLY A 1208 -0.42 -50.93 20.52
CA GLY A 1208 -1.71 -51.61 20.27
C GLY A 1208 -2.21 -51.49 18.83
N GLU A 1209 -2.27 -50.25 18.34
CA GLU A 1209 -2.63 -49.84 16.98
C GLU A 1209 -1.52 -48.92 16.48
N LEU A 1210 -0.96 -49.19 15.29
CA LEU A 1210 -0.07 -48.29 14.58
C LEU A 1210 -0.81 -47.78 13.35
N VAL A 1211 -0.96 -46.46 13.24
CA VAL A 1211 -1.58 -45.79 12.09
C VAL A 1211 -0.48 -45.00 11.37
N GLU A 1212 -0.21 -45.37 10.13
CA GLU A 1212 0.61 -44.59 9.22
C GLU A 1212 -0.34 -43.62 8.48
N ALA A 1213 -0.10 -42.31 8.63
CA ALA A 1213 -0.96 -41.22 8.15
C ALA A 1213 -0.42 -40.56 6.87
#